data_AF-R9ISM1-F1
#
_entry.id   AF-R9ISM1-F1
#
_cell.length_a   1.000
_cell.length_b   1.000
_cell.length_c   1.000
_cell.angle_alpha   90.00
_cell.angle_beta   90.00
_cell.angle_gamma   90.00
#
_symmetry.space_group_name_H-M   'P 1'
#
loop_
_entity.id
_entity.type
_entity.pdbx_description
1 polymer ?
#
loop_
_entity_poly.entity_id
_entity_poly.type
_entity_poly.pdbx_seq_one_letter_code
_entity_poly.pdbx_strand_id
1 'polypeptide(L)'
;MEEYGNYISVALLPLLAILQPHSWKIFVYSRLGMDVKDLVQKLPSNSNTSIINFYVMKNLDTVTYTEYTKILENALKSNDDADFVTYIKYRLLPMEYEMESKDYLPIMMCANDCPLVDRYLIFLDIFENILLQDLSQYKFILSRYTVHLEGVNDERLQAMCFCVGSLQDRLKYKAKHKLLKAKEYLIAGDIGKCQDIAVEYLEKCPYCLQAINIVAESEIKLQNRCVQFEGTILREILDSIEFVYIMQEGWKQKLFALKKLFNCCNMSVWAQELNASVTNSYTSLENEYYLIRRKKMCLQFLDIETICECLSREDALEYLSQWFTENKYIRFRYVLLERDYGQADGLVENIDIKCIIGIRDANKDYNEKKMHLNMVIDSGNTFWIRASKYYLSSLDEKTQFMEVMQFAVSLLTENMDKALFIPWRVYIDIIENSDGEIRSNICVPILYFIQYKYSGMETKDDLSLMCEDFLYFQGKEQPSLLNVHSDLYPKKALVFFLRYICVPDILSTALASVIKNSMDLWKERIDICQILCNIDAANERIYEEEIRILTQKRKIYSELKIIEENRIHVNTEEMRPRLMEELEGDFVRYKLYLDKRWLELLETVTQKKSQSVVVLSREPERVLKELIEKIRDAFVSSTEYGLDLTLSLSIRHGAIGDVLRRPLANAELNTIYNEKEEAYEWNHKLPREMTKEEREVIKSAIIRLNRNSRKLIPTTFALIYFNQS
;
A
#
# COMPACT_ATOMS: atom_id res chain seq x y z
N MET A 1 -32.56 -10.93 27.38
CA MET A 1 -32.62 -10.65 25.93
C MET A 1 -33.71 -9.63 25.59
N GLU A 2 -34.82 -9.56 26.32
CA GLU A 2 -35.89 -8.57 26.05
C GLU A 2 -35.59 -7.14 26.52
N GLU A 3 -34.73 -6.92 27.53
CA GLU A 3 -34.33 -5.56 27.95
C GLU A 3 -33.24 -4.89 27.09
N TYR A 4 -32.65 -5.62 26.12
CA TYR A 4 -31.50 -5.13 25.32
C TYR A 4 -31.88 -4.68 23.90
N GLY A 5 -33.18 -4.64 23.58
CA GLY A 5 -33.71 -4.34 22.25
C GLY A 5 -33.51 -2.92 21.73
N ASN A 6 -32.97 -2.00 22.55
CA ASN A 6 -32.80 -0.59 22.19
C ASN A 6 -31.38 -0.20 21.73
N TYR A 7 -30.35 -1.02 22.00
CA TYR A 7 -28.96 -0.72 21.57
C TYR A 7 -28.46 -1.59 20.41
N ILE A 8 -29.14 -2.69 20.14
CA ILE A 8 -28.95 -3.51 18.94
C ILE A 8 -30.29 -3.43 18.22
N SER A 9 -30.35 -2.70 17.10
CA SER A 9 -31.55 -2.75 16.28
C SER A 9 -31.93 -4.21 16.06
N VAL A 10 -33.20 -4.51 16.30
CA VAL A 10 -33.84 -5.81 16.06
C VAL A 10 -33.60 -6.30 14.61
N ALA A 11 -33.07 -5.45 13.73
CA ALA A 11 -32.64 -5.72 12.36
C ALA A 11 -31.30 -6.48 12.20
N LEU A 12 -30.44 -6.59 13.24
CA LEU A 12 -29.17 -7.34 13.15
C LEU A 12 -29.24 -8.80 13.64
N LEU A 13 -30.25 -9.14 14.45
CA LEU A 13 -30.43 -10.50 14.98
C LEU A 13 -30.58 -11.60 13.90
N PRO A 14 -31.28 -11.36 12.77
CA PRO A 14 -31.35 -12.35 11.68
C PRO A 14 -30.04 -12.54 10.90
N LEU A 15 -29.19 -11.50 10.84
CA LEU A 15 -27.86 -11.56 10.18
C LEU A 15 -26.79 -12.25 11.04
N LEU A 16 -26.92 -12.13 12.36
CA LEU A 16 -26.02 -12.76 13.32
C LEU A 16 -26.22 -14.29 13.40
N ALA A 17 -27.37 -14.80 12.95
CA ALA A 17 -27.70 -16.22 12.96
C ALA A 17 -26.97 -17.06 11.89
N ILE A 18 -26.37 -16.42 10.88
CA ILE A 18 -25.70 -17.10 9.74
C ILE A 18 -24.16 -17.07 9.88
N LEU A 19 -23.61 -16.50 10.96
CA LEU A 19 -22.16 -16.41 11.16
C LEU A 19 -21.64 -17.58 12.01
N GLN A 20 -20.39 -18.02 11.76
CA GLN A 20 -19.65 -18.88 12.69
C GLN A 20 -19.85 -18.33 14.12
N PRO A 21 -20.45 -19.10 15.05
CA PRO A 21 -21.03 -18.56 16.29
C PRO A 21 -20.09 -17.76 17.19
N HIS A 22 -18.78 -17.83 16.99
CA HIS A 22 -17.79 -17.25 17.88
C HIS A 22 -17.28 -15.87 17.44
N SER A 23 -17.02 -15.65 16.15
CA SER A 23 -16.46 -14.37 15.66
C SER A 23 -17.39 -13.18 15.94
N TRP A 24 -18.68 -13.31 15.58
CA TRP A 24 -19.64 -12.22 15.78
C TRP A 24 -20.01 -12.02 17.24
N LYS A 25 -20.08 -13.09 18.04
CA LYS A 25 -20.33 -12.97 19.48
C LYS A 25 -19.19 -12.23 20.15
N ILE A 26 -17.95 -12.50 19.77
CA ILE A 26 -16.77 -11.76 20.27
C ILE A 26 -16.87 -10.29 19.88
N PHE A 27 -17.23 -9.98 18.64
CA PHE A 27 -17.43 -8.59 18.19
C PHE A 27 -18.51 -7.87 18.99
N VAL A 28 -19.70 -8.48 19.15
CA VAL A 28 -20.80 -7.90 19.92
C VAL A 28 -20.43 -7.73 21.40
N TYR A 29 -19.82 -8.73 22.02
CA TYR A 29 -19.36 -8.65 23.42
C TYR A 29 -18.35 -7.51 23.61
N SER A 30 -17.37 -7.40 22.71
CA SER A 30 -16.38 -6.32 22.74
C SER A 30 -17.05 -4.95 22.63
N ARG A 31 -17.99 -4.78 21.70
CA ARG A 31 -18.73 -3.52 21.51
C ARG A 31 -19.65 -3.15 22.68
N LEU A 32 -20.16 -4.15 23.40
CA LEU A 32 -20.95 -3.93 24.63
C LEU A 32 -20.07 -3.67 25.87
N GLY A 33 -18.74 -3.64 25.72
CA GLY A 33 -17.81 -3.49 26.85
C GLY A 33 -17.83 -4.68 27.81
N MET A 34 -18.32 -5.83 27.36
CA MET A 34 -18.40 -7.06 28.16
C MET A 34 -17.07 -7.82 28.11
N ASP A 35 -16.75 -8.53 29.18
CA ASP A 35 -15.53 -9.35 29.19
C ASP A 35 -15.69 -10.55 28.26
N VAL A 36 -14.88 -10.58 27.20
CA VAL A 36 -14.84 -11.67 26.22
C VAL A 36 -14.37 -12.98 26.88
N LYS A 37 -13.64 -12.93 28.01
CA LYS A 37 -13.24 -14.11 28.78
C LYS A 37 -14.46 -14.94 29.24
N ASP A 38 -15.56 -14.28 29.62
CA ASP A 38 -16.80 -14.96 30.02
C ASP A 38 -17.43 -15.77 28.89
N LEU A 39 -17.29 -15.29 27.66
CA LEU A 39 -17.75 -15.99 26.46
C LEU A 39 -16.85 -17.20 26.17
N VAL A 40 -15.52 -17.01 26.21
CA VAL A 40 -14.53 -18.05 25.92
C VAL A 40 -14.62 -19.22 26.91
N GLN A 41 -14.85 -18.92 28.20
CA GLN A 41 -14.98 -19.95 29.24
C GLN A 41 -16.23 -20.85 29.07
N LYS A 42 -17.28 -20.34 28.43
CA LYS A 42 -18.53 -21.07 28.15
C LYS A 42 -18.47 -21.93 26.89
N LEU A 43 -17.36 -21.88 26.14
CA LEU A 43 -17.19 -22.67 24.92
C LEU A 43 -16.86 -24.12 25.25
N PRO A 44 -17.39 -25.09 24.47
CA PRO A 44 -17.10 -26.50 24.68
C PRO A 44 -15.61 -26.77 24.47
N SER A 45 -15.06 -27.74 25.22
CA SER A 45 -13.62 -28.02 25.31
C SER A 45 -12.95 -28.48 24.01
N ASN A 46 -13.73 -28.78 22.97
CA ASN A 46 -13.28 -29.13 21.62
C ASN A 46 -13.23 -27.92 20.67
N SER A 47 -13.50 -26.70 21.15
CA SER A 47 -13.41 -25.49 20.34
C SER A 47 -11.95 -25.17 20.02
N ASN A 48 -11.64 -24.75 18.79
CA ASN A 48 -10.29 -24.38 18.39
C ASN A 48 -9.89 -23.04 19.04
N THR A 49 -9.39 -23.10 20.26
CA THR A 49 -9.11 -21.94 21.13
C THR A 49 -8.13 -20.94 20.50
N SER A 50 -7.22 -21.42 19.66
CA SER A 50 -6.27 -20.56 18.94
C SER A 50 -6.96 -19.62 17.96
N ILE A 51 -7.92 -20.12 17.19
CA ILE A 51 -8.69 -19.29 16.25
C ILE A 51 -9.55 -18.27 17.02
N ILE A 52 -10.14 -18.69 18.13
CA ILE A 52 -10.89 -17.80 19.03
C ILE A 52 -10.01 -16.65 19.54
N ASN A 53 -8.79 -16.94 19.99
CA ASN A 53 -7.86 -15.92 20.47
C ASN A 53 -7.50 -14.90 19.39
N PHE A 54 -7.34 -15.34 18.14
CA PHE A 54 -7.15 -14.41 17.03
C PHE A 54 -8.38 -13.54 16.79
N TYR A 55 -9.60 -14.06 16.93
CA TYR A 55 -10.80 -13.21 16.88
C TYR A 55 -10.87 -12.21 18.04
N VAL A 56 -10.44 -12.58 19.25
CA VAL A 56 -10.33 -11.63 20.37
C VAL A 56 -9.31 -10.54 20.04
N MET A 57 -8.15 -10.91 19.52
CA MET A 57 -7.08 -9.98 19.16
C MET A 57 -7.52 -8.93 18.14
N LYS A 58 -8.28 -9.33 17.11
CA LYS A 58 -8.83 -8.41 16.11
C LYS A 58 -9.71 -7.31 16.71
N ASN A 59 -10.38 -7.62 17.82
CA ASN A 59 -11.33 -6.73 18.48
C ASN A 59 -10.69 -5.82 19.53
N LEU A 60 -9.38 -5.94 19.79
CA LEU A 60 -8.68 -5.06 20.73
C LEU A 60 -8.48 -3.66 20.14
N ASP A 61 -8.80 -2.63 20.90
CA ASP A 61 -8.60 -1.23 20.48
C ASP A 61 -7.14 -0.89 20.21
N THR A 62 -6.23 -1.51 20.96
CA THR A 62 -4.77 -1.32 20.86
C THR A 62 -4.13 -1.97 19.64
N VAL A 63 -4.83 -2.87 18.95
CA VAL A 63 -4.31 -3.60 17.80
C VAL A 63 -4.91 -3.00 16.52
N THR A 64 -4.04 -2.52 15.64
CA THR A 64 -4.41 -2.07 14.30
C THR A 64 -4.58 -3.26 13.35
N TYR A 65 -5.26 -3.02 12.23
CA TYR A 65 -5.43 -4.00 11.17
C TYR A 65 -4.07 -4.53 10.64
N THR A 66 -3.12 -3.63 10.38
CA THR A 66 -1.80 -3.97 9.84
C THR A 66 -0.94 -4.74 10.84
N GLU A 67 -1.00 -4.36 12.12
CA GLU A 67 -0.32 -5.11 13.19
C GLU A 67 -0.87 -6.53 13.29
N TYR A 68 -2.21 -6.69 13.27
CA TYR A 68 -2.86 -8.00 13.31
C TYR A 68 -2.37 -8.92 12.19
N THR A 69 -2.35 -8.43 10.94
CA THR A 69 -1.84 -9.18 9.79
C THR A 69 -0.41 -9.66 10.04
N LYS A 70 0.51 -8.72 10.36
CA LYS A 70 1.93 -9.04 10.58
C LYS A 70 2.12 -10.09 11.68
N ILE A 71 1.33 -10.03 12.76
CA ILE A 71 1.39 -11.01 13.86
C ILE A 71 0.99 -12.40 13.37
N LEU A 72 -0.15 -12.49 12.67
CA LEU A 72 -0.68 -13.76 12.22
C LEU A 72 0.21 -14.40 11.16
N GLU A 73 0.69 -13.64 10.16
CA GLU A 73 1.61 -14.16 9.15
C GLU A 73 2.89 -14.72 9.79
N ASN A 74 3.47 -14.00 10.74
CA ASN A 74 4.65 -14.47 11.46
C ASN A 74 4.37 -15.71 12.32
N ALA A 75 3.16 -15.83 12.90
CA ALA A 75 2.76 -17.02 13.64
C ALA A 75 2.59 -18.25 12.72
N LEU A 76 2.25 -18.04 11.44
CA LEU A 76 2.07 -19.12 10.46
C LEU A 76 3.39 -19.56 9.79
N LYS A 77 4.44 -18.74 9.78
CA LYS A 77 5.74 -19.05 9.14
C LYS A 77 6.42 -20.32 9.66
N SER A 78 6.12 -20.75 10.88
CA SER A 78 6.76 -21.90 11.54
C SER A 78 5.93 -23.18 11.50
N ASN A 79 4.85 -23.23 10.71
CA ASN A 79 3.98 -24.39 10.62
C ASN A 79 4.27 -25.18 9.32
N ASP A 80 4.54 -26.47 9.46
CA ASP A 80 4.89 -27.36 8.35
C ASP A 80 3.67 -27.88 7.58
N ASP A 81 2.45 -27.75 8.14
CA ASP A 81 1.21 -28.17 7.48
C ASP A 81 0.67 -27.05 6.56
N ALA A 82 1.01 -27.15 5.28
CA ALA A 82 0.61 -26.19 4.27
C ALA A 82 -0.91 -26.08 4.11
N ASP A 83 -1.65 -27.19 4.19
CA ASP A 83 -3.12 -27.20 4.03
C ASP A 83 -3.80 -26.49 5.20
N PHE A 84 -3.32 -26.75 6.41
CA PHE A 84 -3.79 -26.06 7.60
C PHE A 84 -3.45 -24.56 7.56
N VAL A 85 -2.25 -24.17 7.13
CA VAL A 85 -1.87 -22.76 6.96
C VAL A 85 -2.82 -22.06 5.99
N THR A 86 -3.11 -22.68 4.84
CA THR A 86 -4.07 -22.20 3.84
C THR A 86 -5.45 -21.99 4.46
N TYR A 87 -5.97 -22.99 5.19
CA TYR A 87 -7.26 -22.89 5.88
C TYR A 87 -7.29 -21.76 6.93
N ILE A 88 -6.23 -21.58 7.71
CA ILE A 88 -6.16 -20.51 8.71
C ILE A 88 -6.09 -19.13 8.06
N LYS A 89 -5.29 -18.96 6.99
CA LYS A 89 -5.24 -17.71 6.24
C LYS A 89 -6.61 -17.35 5.67
N TYR A 90 -7.30 -18.32 5.05
CA TYR A 90 -8.68 -18.15 4.60
C TYR A 90 -9.59 -17.68 5.75
N ARG A 91 -9.56 -18.34 6.90
CA ARG A 91 -10.51 -18.08 7.98
C ARG A 91 -10.23 -16.78 8.75
N LEU A 92 -8.96 -16.39 8.89
CA LEU A 92 -8.53 -15.27 9.71
C LEU A 92 -8.07 -14.04 8.92
N LEU A 93 -7.71 -14.17 7.65
CA LEU A 93 -7.30 -13.04 6.78
C LEU A 93 -8.06 -13.03 5.45
N PRO A 94 -9.39 -13.24 5.38
CA PRO A 94 -10.09 -13.36 4.10
C PRO A 94 -10.09 -12.06 3.26
N MET A 95 -9.62 -10.94 3.82
CA MET A 95 -9.49 -9.67 3.08
C MET A 95 -8.16 -9.51 2.35
N GLU A 96 -7.13 -10.23 2.78
CA GLU A 96 -5.79 -10.23 2.16
C GLU A 96 -5.48 -11.56 1.50
N TYR A 97 -6.16 -12.61 1.94
CA TYR A 97 -6.01 -13.93 1.40
C TYR A 97 -6.75 -14.05 0.07
N GLU A 98 -5.96 -14.08 -1.01
CA GLU A 98 -6.42 -14.37 -2.35
C GLU A 98 -6.50 -15.88 -2.53
N MET A 99 -7.74 -16.39 -2.55
CA MET A 99 -7.99 -17.81 -2.75
C MET A 99 -7.74 -18.19 -4.22
N GLU A 100 -6.79 -19.10 -4.44
CA GLU A 100 -6.48 -19.70 -5.74
C GLU A 100 -7.15 -21.08 -5.89
N SER A 101 -7.21 -21.60 -7.11
CA SER A 101 -7.83 -22.91 -7.37
C SER A 101 -7.17 -24.08 -6.64
N LYS A 102 -5.88 -23.96 -6.31
CA LYS A 102 -5.14 -24.98 -5.55
C LYS A 102 -5.59 -25.05 -4.08
N ASP A 103 -6.23 -23.99 -3.58
CA ASP A 103 -6.60 -23.85 -2.17
C ASP A 103 -7.97 -24.45 -1.83
N TYR A 104 -8.82 -24.66 -2.84
CA TYR A 104 -10.19 -25.15 -2.64
C TYR A 104 -10.23 -26.48 -1.89
N LEU A 105 -9.41 -27.45 -2.32
CA LEU A 105 -9.37 -28.77 -1.71
C LEU A 105 -8.83 -28.74 -0.27
N PRO A 106 -7.66 -28.11 0.02
CA PRO A 106 -7.18 -27.89 1.38
C PRO A 106 -8.23 -27.27 2.31
N ILE A 107 -8.90 -26.19 1.87
CA ILE A 107 -9.92 -25.51 2.67
C ILE A 107 -11.09 -26.44 2.98
N MET A 108 -11.60 -27.17 1.98
CA MET A 108 -12.71 -28.12 2.16
C MET A 108 -12.32 -29.29 3.07
N MET A 109 -11.11 -29.82 2.94
CA MET A 109 -10.61 -30.92 3.77
C MET A 109 -10.53 -30.51 5.24
N CYS A 110 -9.93 -29.36 5.55
CA CYS A 110 -9.89 -28.83 6.91
C CYS A 110 -11.28 -28.48 7.46
N ALA A 111 -12.23 -28.13 6.60
CA ALA A 111 -13.60 -27.80 6.97
C ALA A 111 -14.51 -29.02 7.15
N ASN A 112 -14.06 -30.24 6.82
CA ASN A 112 -14.92 -31.42 6.79
C ASN A 112 -15.57 -31.75 8.14
N ASP A 113 -14.91 -31.41 9.25
CA ASP A 113 -15.45 -31.62 10.61
C ASP A 113 -16.22 -30.42 11.17
N CYS A 114 -16.35 -29.32 10.41
CA CYS A 114 -17.11 -28.14 10.83
C CYS A 114 -18.63 -28.42 10.82
N PRO A 115 -19.46 -27.63 11.52
CA PRO A 115 -20.91 -27.68 11.38
C PRO A 115 -21.39 -27.55 9.92
N LEU A 116 -22.55 -28.11 9.59
CA LEU A 116 -23.10 -28.08 8.22
C LEU A 116 -23.24 -26.65 7.67
N VAL A 117 -23.67 -25.71 8.51
CA VAL A 117 -23.80 -24.28 8.13
C VAL A 117 -22.44 -23.70 7.75
N ASP A 118 -21.39 -24.01 8.49
CA ASP A 118 -20.04 -23.53 8.20
C ASP A 118 -19.50 -24.13 6.89
N ARG A 119 -19.74 -25.42 6.65
CA ARG A 119 -19.41 -26.06 5.37
C ARG A 119 -20.16 -25.41 4.21
N TYR A 120 -21.43 -25.08 4.40
CA TYR A 120 -22.24 -24.40 3.42
C TYR A 120 -21.70 -23.00 3.09
N LEU A 121 -21.32 -22.21 4.09
CA LEU A 121 -20.74 -20.88 3.88
C LEU A 121 -19.39 -20.95 3.15
N ILE A 122 -18.54 -21.91 3.53
CA ILE A 122 -17.26 -22.16 2.85
C ILE A 122 -17.50 -22.56 1.40
N PHE A 123 -18.50 -23.42 1.15
CA PHE A 123 -18.91 -23.76 -0.21
C PHE A 123 -19.36 -22.53 -0.99
N LEU A 124 -20.18 -21.63 -0.41
CA LEU A 124 -20.58 -20.40 -1.07
C LEU A 124 -19.40 -19.48 -1.40
N ASP A 125 -18.41 -19.36 -0.52
CA ASP A 125 -17.23 -18.53 -0.77
C ASP A 125 -16.33 -19.12 -1.87
N ILE A 126 -16.19 -20.45 -1.93
CA ILE A 126 -15.50 -21.14 -3.04
C ILE A 126 -16.29 -20.98 -4.35
N PHE A 127 -17.62 -21.14 -4.30
CA PHE A 127 -18.49 -20.96 -5.46
C PHE A 127 -18.38 -19.52 -5.99
N GLU A 128 -18.45 -18.52 -5.11
CA GLU A 128 -18.21 -17.12 -5.47
C GLU A 128 -16.85 -16.94 -6.15
N ASN A 129 -15.77 -17.45 -5.57
CA ASN A 129 -14.43 -17.28 -6.12
C ASN A 129 -14.31 -17.90 -7.53
N ILE A 130 -14.84 -19.10 -7.74
CA ILE A 130 -14.89 -19.75 -9.07
C ILE A 130 -15.66 -18.90 -10.10
N LEU A 131 -16.78 -18.30 -9.67
CA LEU A 131 -17.59 -17.42 -10.50
C LEU A 131 -16.83 -16.16 -10.92
N LEU A 132 -16.17 -15.51 -9.95
CA LEU A 132 -15.46 -14.26 -10.12
C LEU A 132 -14.20 -14.40 -10.98
N GLN A 133 -13.46 -15.49 -10.82
CA GLN A 133 -12.24 -15.82 -11.57
C GLN A 133 -12.53 -16.45 -12.96
N ASP A 134 -13.80 -16.65 -13.30
CA ASP A 134 -14.25 -17.22 -14.58
C ASP A 134 -13.62 -18.60 -14.92
N LEU A 135 -13.48 -19.47 -13.91
CA LEU A 135 -12.83 -20.76 -14.11
C LEU A 135 -13.79 -21.76 -14.79
N SER A 136 -13.78 -21.79 -16.11
CA SER A 136 -14.71 -22.55 -16.98
C SER A 136 -14.87 -24.04 -16.60
N GLN A 137 -13.77 -24.73 -16.29
CA GLN A 137 -13.79 -26.13 -15.87
C GLN A 137 -14.62 -26.33 -14.59
N TYR A 138 -14.43 -25.46 -13.59
CA TYR A 138 -15.15 -25.55 -12.33
C TYR A 138 -16.59 -25.06 -12.46
N LYS A 139 -16.87 -24.06 -13.30
CA LYS A 139 -18.25 -23.63 -13.61
C LYS A 139 -19.11 -24.77 -14.15
N PHE A 140 -18.56 -25.59 -15.04
CA PHE A 140 -19.27 -26.77 -15.55
C PHE A 140 -19.55 -27.82 -14.48
N ILE A 141 -18.64 -28.00 -13.52
CA ILE A 141 -18.87 -28.88 -12.38
C ILE A 141 -19.99 -28.31 -11.51
N LEU A 142 -19.90 -27.03 -11.15
CA LEU A 142 -20.89 -26.35 -10.32
C LEU A 142 -22.29 -26.40 -10.92
N SER A 143 -22.43 -26.16 -12.24
CA SER A 143 -23.73 -26.17 -12.92
C SER A 143 -24.47 -27.50 -12.72
N ARG A 144 -23.76 -28.64 -12.73
CA ARG A 144 -24.33 -29.97 -12.48
C ARG A 144 -24.82 -30.15 -11.04
N TYR A 145 -24.20 -29.48 -10.08
CA TYR A 145 -24.56 -29.61 -8.66
C TYR A 145 -25.59 -28.57 -8.19
N THR A 146 -25.80 -27.48 -8.94
CA THR A 146 -26.81 -26.46 -8.58
C THR A 146 -28.22 -27.02 -8.41
N VAL A 147 -28.58 -28.07 -9.17
CA VAL A 147 -29.87 -28.76 -9.05
C VAL A 147 -30.08 -29.36 -7.65
N HIS A 148 -29.02 -29.82 -6.99
CA HIS A 148 -29.11 -30.36 -5.63
C HIS A 148 -29.32 -29.28 -4.56
N LEU A 149 -29.14 -28.01 -4.93
CA LEU A 149 -29.36 -26.87 -4.05
C LEU A 149 -30.75 -26.24 -4.28
N GLU A 150 -31.56 -26.82 -5.18
CA GLU A 150 -32.96 -26.42 -5.38
C GLU A 150 -33.74 -26.62 -4.05
N GLY A 151 -34.33 -25.53 -3.55
CA GLY A 151 -35.08 -25.51 -2.28
C GLY A 151 -34.41 -24.73 -1.15
N VAL A 152 -33.13 -24.39 -1.26
CA VAL A 152 -32.46 -23.48 -0.31
C VAL A 152 -32.89 -22.04 -0.60
N ASN A 153 -33.55 -21.40 0.36
CA ASN A 153 -33.98 -20.00 0.24
C ASN A 153 -32.87 -19.04 0.69
N ASP A 154 -31.82 -18.94 -0.13
CA ASP A 154 -30.70 -18.02 0.06
C ASP A 154 -30.55 -17.13 -1.19
N GLU A 155 -30.61 -15.81 -0.99
CA GLU A 155 -30.61 -14.85 -2.09
C GLU A 155 -29.26 -14.79 -2.82
N ARG A 156 -28.15 -15.00 -2.10
CA ARG A 156 -26.78 -15.02 -2.65
C ARG A 156 -26.58 -16.27 -3.49
N LEU A 157 -27.00 -17.42 -2.97
CA LEU A 157 -26.97 -18.68 -3.71
C LEU A 157 -27.80 -18.60 -5.01
N GLN A 158 -29.01 -18.04 -4.94
CA GLN A 158 -29.85 -17.85 -6.13
C GLN A 158 -29.16 -16.99 -7.20
N ALA A 159 -28.48 -15.91 -6.80
CA ALA A 159 -27.68 -15.08 -7.71
C ALA A 159 -26.53 -15.88 -8.36
N MET A 160 -25.81 -16.69 -7.58
CA MET A 160 -24.71 -17.52 -8.09
C MET A 160 -25.18 -18.62 -9.04
N CYS A 161 -26.25 -19.33 -8.68
CA CYS A 161 -26.87 -20.34 -9.54
C CYS A 161 -27.39 -19.73 -10.84
N PHE A 162 -27.98 -18.53 -10.79
CA PHE A 162 -28.37 -17.79 -11.98
C PHE A 162 -27.17 -17.47 -12.89
N CYS A 163 -26.04 -17.05 -12.32
CA CYS A 163 -24.84 -16.69 -13.09
C CYS A 163 -24.16 -17.90 -13.76
N VAL A 164 -24.25 -19.10 -13.18
CA VAL A 164 -23.69 -20.34 -13.76
C VAL A 164 -24.68 -21.05 -14.70
N GLY A 165 -25.98 -20.88 -14.47
CA GLY A 165 -27.02 -21.59 -15.19
C GLY A 165 -27.06 -21.29 -16.69
N SER A 166 -27.57 -22.25 -17.46
CA SER A 166 -27.92 -22.02 -18.87
C SER A 166 -29.10 -21.03 -18.98
N LEU A 167 -29.38 -20.52 -20.19
CA LEU A 167 -30.54 -19.66 -20.39
C LEU A 167 -31.85 -20.29 -19.88
N GLN A 168 -32.05 -21.60 -20.09
CA GLN A 168 -33.23 -22.31 -19.59
C GLN A 168 -33.26 -22.38 -18.06
N ASP A 169 -32.11 -22.55 -17.41
CA ASP A 169 -32.02 -22.54 -15.95
C ASP A 169 -32.29 -21.16 -15.38
N ARG A 170 -31.81 -20.10 -16.06
CA ARG A 170 -32.02 -18.69 -15.66
C ARG A 170 -33.50 -18.32 -15.60
N LEU A 171 -34.35 -18.91 -16.45
CA LEU A 171 -35.81 -18.67 -16.44
C LEU A 171 -36.50 -19.14 -15.16
N LYS A 172 -35.87 -20.02 -14.38
CA LYS A 172 -36.39 -20.44 -13.06
C LYS A 172 -36.29 -19.33 -12.02
N TYR A 173 -35.45 -18.32 -12.25
CA TYR A 173 -35.17 -17.26 -11.29
C TYR A 173 -35.81 -15.94 -11.73
N LYS A 174 -36.30 -15.18 -10.76
CA LYS A 174 -36.86 -13.85 -10.96
C LYS A 174 -36.00 -12.81 -10.26
N ALA A 175 -35.56 -11.80 -11.00
CA ALA A 175 -34.80 -10.68 -10.47
C ALA A 175 -35.63 -9.86 -9.47
N LYS A 176 -34.99 -9.36 -8.42
CA LYS A 176 -35.63 -8.52 -7.42
C LYS A 176 -35.58 -7.06 -7.84
N HIS A 177 -36.71 -6.37 -7.70
CA HIS A 177 -36.86 -4.96 -8.11
C HIS A 177 -36.91 -3.98 -6.92
N LYS A 178 -36.46 -4.38 -5.73
CA LYS A 178 -36.68 -3.65 -4.47
C LYS A 178 -36.12 -2.21 -4.48
N LEU A 179 -34.95 -1.98 -5.07
CA LEU A 179 -34.33 -0.65 -5.22
C LEU A 179 -34.56 -0.02 -6.60
N LEU A 180 -35.33 -0.67 -7.49
CA LEU A 180 -35.46 -0.22 -8.88
C LEU A 180 -36.07 1.18 -8.97
N LYS A 181 -37.05 1.48 -8.13
CA LYS A 181 -37.67 2.81 -8.04
C LYS A 181 -36.69 3.89 -7.57
N ALA A 182 -35.81 3.58 -6.62
CA ALA A 182 -34.75 4.50 -6.20
C ALA A 182 -33.81 4.80 -7.39
N LYS A 183 -33.43 3.76 -8.15
CA LYS A 183 -32.58 3.89 -9.34
C LYS A 183 -33.25 4.65 -10.49
N GLU A 184 -34.57 4.57 -10.63
CA GLU A 184 -35.32 5.41 -11.57
C GLU A 184 -35.25 6.89 -11.18
N TYR A 185 -35.40 7.23 -9.89
CA TYR A 185 -35.21 8.59 -9.43
C TYR A 185 -33.76 9.07 -9.59
N LEU A 186 -32.79 8.17 -9.41
CA LEU A 186 -31.38 8.47 -9.64
C LEU A 186 -31.12 8.93 -11.09
N ILE A 187 -31.64 8.20 -12.09
CA ILE A 187 -31.50 8.61 -13.51
C ILE A 187 -32.37 9.82 -13.86
N ALA A 188 -33.48 10.04 -13.16
CA ALA A 188 -34.30 11.25 -13.30
C ALA A 188 -33.67 12.49 -12.63
N GLY A 189 -32.63 12.32 -11.80
CA GLY A 189 -31.96 13.41 -11.10
C GLY A 189 -32.63 13.83 -9.79
N ASP A 190 -33.67 13.13 -9.33
CA ASP A 190 -34.33 13.37 -8.05
C ASP A 190 -33.61 12.60 -6.93
N ILE A 191 -32.44 13.10 -6.54
CA ILE A 191 -31.55 12.45 -5.56
C ILE A 191 -32.21 12.36 -4.17
N GLY A 192 -33.07 13.32 -3.81
CA GLY A 192 -33.80 13.31 -2.54
C GLY A 192 -34.73 12.10 -2.41
N LYS A 193 -35.60 11.87 -3.41
CA LYS A 193 -36.47 10.68 -3.40
C LYS A 193 -35.70 9.36 -3.53
N CYS A 194 -34.56 9.39 -4.22
CA CYS A 194 -33.65 8.25 -4.28
C CYS A 194 -33.14 7.88 -2.87
N GLN A 195 -32.69 8.88 -2.11
CA GLN A 195 -32.25 8.74 -0.72
C GLN A 195 -33.37 8.20 0.17
N ASP A 196 -34.58 8.79 0.12
CA ASP A 196 -35.71 8.39 0.96
C ASP A 196 -36.04 6.90 0.84
N ILE A 197 -36.12 6.38 -0.40
CA ILE A 197 -36.40 4.97 -0.66
C ILE A 197 -35.26 4.07 -0.16
N ALA A 198 -34.00 4.49 -0.35
CA ALA A 198 -32.86 3.72 0.11
C ALA A 198 -32.77 3.67 1.64
N VAL A 199 -33.10 4.78 2.34
CA VAL A 199 -33.19 4.84 3.81
C VAL A 199 -34.29 3.92 4.31
N GLU A 200 -35.50 3.98 3.75
CA GLU A 200 -36.61 3.07 4.12
C GLU A 200 -36.23 1.60 3.91
N TYR A 201 -35.43 1.32 2.87
CA TYR A 201 -34.94 -0.03 2.62
C TYR A 201 -33.89 -0.48 3.64
N LEU A 202 -32.97 0.40 4.02
CA LEU A 202 -31.92 0.10 5.02
C LEU A 202 -32.49 -0.18 6.42
N GLU A 203 -33.62 0.43 6.78
CA GLU A 203 -34.33 0.10 8.03
C GLU A 203 -34.74 -1.37 8.10
N LYS A 204 -35.10 -1.96 6.95
CA LYS A 204 -35.52 -3.37 6.83
C LYS A 204 -34.33 -4.30 6.56
N CYS A 205 -33.35 -3.83 5.80
CA CYS A 205 -32.19 -4.61 5.35
C CYS A 205 -30.89 -3.78 5.50
N PRO A 206 -30.34 -3.64 6.72
CA PRO A 206 -29.23 -2.72 7.03
C PRO A 206 -27.87 -3.11 6.43
N TYR A 207 -27.80 -4.28 5.80
CA TYR A 207 -26.61 -4.86 5.19
C TYR A 207 -26.59 -4.75 3.67
N CYS A 208 -27.64 -4.17 3.06
CA CYS A 208 -27.75 -4.06 1.62
C CYS A 208 -26.73 -3.07 1.08
N LEU A 209 -25.70 -3.57 0.40
CA LEU A 209 -24.62 -2.75 -0.14
C LEU A 209 -25.15 -1.64 -1.06
N GLN A 210 -26.07 -1.99 -1.96
CA GLN A 210 -26.62 -1.02 -2.93
C GLN A 210 -27.33 0.14 -2.24
N ALA A 211 -28.09 -0.14 -1.18
CA ALA A 211 -28.77 0.90 -0.43
C ALA A 211 -27.79 1.75 0.40
N ILE A 212 -26.76 1.13 1.01
CA ILE A 212 -25.67 1.86 1.69
C ILE A 212 -24.99 2.83 0.72
N ASN A 213 -24.61 2.35 -0.47
CA ASN A 213 -23.96 3.18 -1.48
C ASN A 213 -24.87 4.32 -1.96
N ILE A 214 -26.16 4.04 -2.21
CA ILE A 214 -27.12 5.09 -2.61
C ILE A 214 -27.24 6.16 -1.54
N VAL A 215 -27.38 5.78 -0.26
CA VAL A 215 -27.49 6.74 0.84
C VAL A 215 -26.21 7.57 0.94
N ALA A 216 -25.03 6.95 1.00
CA ALA A 216 -23.76 7.67 1.09
C ALA A 216 -23.54 8.62 -0.09
N GLU A 217 -23.76 8.17 -1.33
CA GLU A 217 -23.62 9.02 -2.53
C GLU A 217 -24.63 10.19 -2.53
N SER A 218 -25.85 9.95 -2.04
CA SER A 218 -26.89 10.97 -1.94
C SER A 218 -26.58 12.00 -0.85
N GLU A 219 -26.10 11.56 0.32
CA GLU A 219 -25.69 12.45 1.43
C GLU A 219 -24.56 13.38 1.00
N ILE A 220 -23.55 12.84 0.31
CA ILE A 220 -22.44 13.62 -0.26
C ILE A 220 -22.96 14.65 -1.28
N LYS A 221 -23.84 14.23 -2.20
CA LYS A 221 -24.33 15.11 -3.27
C LYS A 221 -25.28 16.20 -2.75
N LEU A 222 -26.16 15.86 -1.81
CA LEU A 222 -27.16 16.78 -1.26
C LEU A 222 -26.60 17.62 -0.10
N GLN A 223 -25.45 17.25 0.45
CA GLN A 223 -24.92 17.78 1.71
C GLN A 223 -25.97 17.70 2.84
N ASN A 224 -26.78 16.64 2.82
CA ASN A 224 -27.91 16.43 3.71
C ASN A 224 -27.85 15.04 4.35
N ARG A 225 -27.50 15.01 5.63
CA ARG A 225 -27.33 13.80 6.42
C ARG A 225 -28.67 13.28 6.95
N CYS A 226 -28.88 11.98 6.81
CA CYS A 226 -29.96 11.20 7.37
C CYS A 226 -29.71 10.94 8.87
N VAL A 227 -30.68 11.29 9.71
CA VAL A 227 -30.61 11.15 11.19
C VAL A 227 -31.14 9.80 11.69
N GLN A 228 -31.76 9.00 10.82
CA GLN A 228 -32.48 7.77 11.17
C GLN A 228 -31.57 6.69 11.78
N PHE A 229 -30.26 6.74 11.48
CA PHE A 229 -29.29 5.73 11.92
C PHE A 229 -28.36 6.21 13.03
N GLU A 230 -28.60 7.38 13.64
CA GLU A 230 -27.71 7.93 14.67
C GLU A 230 -27.48 6.96 15.84
N GLY A 231 -26.23 6.89 16.30
CA GLY A 231 -25.83 5.97 17.37
C GLY A 231 -25.71 4.49 16.96
N THR A 232 -25.87 4.16 15.68
CA THR A 232 -25.71 2.78 15.17
C THR A 232 -24.39 2.56 14.43
N ILE A 233 -23.97 1.29 14.32
CA ILE A 233 -22.81 0.89 13.49
C ILE A 233 -23.02 1.27 12.02
N LEU A 234 -24.26 1.23 11.53
CA LEU A 234 -24.57 1.61 10.15
C LEU A 234 -24.22 3.09 9.90
N ARG A 235 -24.48 3.98 10.85
CA ARG A 235 -24.06 5.38 10.75
C ARG A 235 -22.54 5.54 10.85
N GLU A 236 -21.86 4.78 11.72
CA GLU A 236 -20.37 4.76 11.74
C GLU A 236 -19.79 4.37 10.37
N ILE A 237 -20.43 3.40 9.70
CA ILE A 237 -20.07 2.97 8.35
C ILE A 237 -20.33 4.09 7.34
N LEU A 238 -21.54 4.67 7.31
CA LEU A 238 -21.88 5.76 6.39
C LEU A 238 -20.94 6.96 6.56
N ASP A 239 -20.72 7.42 7.80
CA ASP A 239 -19.79 8.51 8.12
C ASP A 239 -18.36 8.23 7.62
N SER A 240 -17.91 6.99 7.71
CA SER A 240 -16.57 6.63 7.26
C SER A 240 -16.50 6.50 5.74
N ILE A 241 -17.55 5.97 5.11
CA ILE A 241 -17.66 5.82 3.66
C ILE A 241 -17.68 7.19 2.98
N GLU A 242 -18.41 8.16 3.51
CA GLU A 242 -18.48 9.52 2.96
C GLU A 242 -17.08 10.13 2.79
N PHE A 243 -16.26 10.07 3.85
CA PHE A 243 -14.88 10.57 3.81
C PHE A 243 -14.01 9.82 2.80
N VAL A 244 -14.16 8.49 2.73
CA VAL A 244 -13.34 7.64 1.86
C VAL A 244 -13.70 7.80 0.39
N TYR A 245 -14.99 7.87 0.06
CA TYR A 245 -15.46 7.95 -1.32
C TYR A 245 -14.99 9.22 -2.02
N ILE A 246 -14.86 10.33 -1.29
CA ILE A 246 -14.38 11.61 -1.84
C ILE A 246 -12.92 11.93 -1.48
N MET A 247 -12.23 11.02 -0.78
CA MET A 247 -10.86 11.21 -0.27
C MET A 247 -10.67 12.51 0.52
N GLN A 248 -11.63 12.83 1.40
CA GLN A 248 -11.57 14.01 2.26
C GLN A 248 -10.34 13.97 3.19
N GLU A 249 -9.92 15.11 3.73
CA GLU A 249 -8.88 15.15 4.76
C GLU A 249 -9.22 14.19 5.92
N GLY A 250 -8.26 13.35 6.31
CA GLY A 250 -8.46 12.30 7.32
C GLY A 250 -9.09 11.00 6.79
N TRP A 251 -9.37 10.86 5.49
CA TRP A 251 -9.99 9.64 4.92
C TRP A 251 -9.21 8.36 5.24
N LYS A 252 -7.87 8.41 5.32
CA LYS A 252 -7.05 7.24 5.70
C LYS A 252 -7.38 6.71 7.08
N GLN A 253 -7.64 7.60 8.05
CA GLN A 253 -8.03 7.20 9.41
C GLN A 253 -9.39 6.51 9.38
N LYS A 254 -10.35 7.05 8.62
CA LYS A 254 -11.67 6.44 8.39
C LYS A 254 -11.57 5.10 7.64
N LEU A 255 -10.69 5.00 6.64
CA LEU A 255 -10.39 3.76 5.93
C LEU A 255 -9.84 2.70 6.88
N PHE A 256 -8.86 3.04 7.73
CA PHE A 256 -8.31 2.09 8.70
C PHE A 256 -9.34 1.64 9.73
N ALA A 257 -10.22 2.54 10.18
CA ALA A 257 -11.35 2.20 11.04
C ALA A 257 -12.33 1.22 10.35
N LEU A 258 -12.67 1.47 9.08
CA LEU A 258 -13.49 0.56 8.28
C LEU A 258 -12.81 -0.79 8.09
N LYS A 259 -11.53 -0.83 7.70
CA LYS A 259 -10.78 -2.08 7.52
C LYS A 259 -10.72 -2.88 8.82
N LYS A 260 -10.57 -2.22 9.97
CA LYS A 260 -10.66 -2.87 11.29
C LYS A 260 -12.04 -3.47 11.54
N LEU A 261 -13.11 -2.71 11.30
CA LEU A 261 -14.49 -3.17 11.45
C LEU A 261 -14.77 -4.38 10.54
N PHE A 262 -14.41 -4.27 9.26
CA PHE A 262 -14.56 -5.33 8.28
C PHE A 262 -13.78 -6.58 8.72
N ASN A 263 -12.55 -6.42 9.21
CA ASN A 263 -11.75 -7.55 9.69
C ASN A 263 -12.35 -8.24 10.93
N CYS A 264 -13.03 -7.49 11.81
CA CYS A 264 -13.76 -8.08 12.94
C CYS A 264 -14.98 -8.89 12.48
N CYS A 265 -15.60 -8.49 11.36
CA CYS A 265 -16.76 -9.14 10.74
C CYS A 265 -16.38 -9.89 9.46
N ASN A 266 -15.17 -10.44 9.39
CA ASN A 266 -14.53 -10.88 8.14
C ASN A 266 -15.24 -12.01 7.37
N MET A 267 -16.01 -12.84 8.07
CA MET A 267 -16.81 -13.91 7.47
C MET A 267 -18.22 -13.46 7.08
N SER A 268 -18.57 -12.19 7.31
CA SER A 268 -19.86 -11.65 6.87
C SER A 268 -19.79 -11.17 5.43
N VAL A 269 -20.81 -11.55 4.65
CA VAL A 269 -20.94 -11.20 3.24
C VAL A 269 -20.90 -9.68 3.06
N TRP A 270 -21.66 -8.94 3.87
CA TRP A 270 -21.72 -7.48 3.80
C TRP A 270 -20.36 -6.81 4.04
N ALA A 271 -19.51 -7.34 4.94
CA ALA A 271 -18.20 -6.74 5.22
C ALA A 271 -17.24 -6.95 4.04
N GLN A 272 -17.28 -8.13 3.41
CA GLN A 272 -16.45 -8.42 2.24
C GLN A 272 -16.89 -7.58 1.02
N GLU A 273 -18.20 -7.43 0.81
CA GLU A 273 -18.78 -6.64 -0.28
C GLU A 273 -18.57 -5.13 -0.07
N LEU A 274 -18.76 -4.61 1.15
CA LEU A 274 -18.42 -3.22 1.47
C LEU A 274 -16.92 -2.97 1.33
N ASN A 275 -16.07 -3.91 1.75
CA ASN A 275 -14.63 -3.81 1.54
C ASN A 275 -14.29 -3.74 0.03
N ALA A 276 -14.96 -4.53 -0.80
CA ALA A 276 -14.82 -4.47 -2.26
C ALA A 276 -15.27 -3.10 -2.81
N SER A 277 -16.43 -2.59 -2.37
CA SER A 277 -16.97 -1.28 -2.76
C SER A 277 -16.03 -0.13 -2.36
N VAL A 278 -15.62 -0.09 -1.10
CA VAL A 278 -14.68 0.90 -0.55
C VAL A 278 -13.35 0.85 -1.30
N THR A 279 -12.79 -0.34 -1.53
CA THR A 279 -11.51 -0.46 -2.23
C THR A 279 -11.64 -0.02 -3.69
N ASN A 280 -12.73 -0.38 -4.38
CA ASN A 280 -13.00 0.08 -5.75
C ASN A 280 -13.26 1.59 -5.85
N SER A 281 -13.73 2.24 -4.80
CA SER A 281 -13.95 3.69 -4.80
C SER A 281 -12.67 4.49 -5.06
N TYR A 282 -11.50 3.96 -4.66
CA TYR A 282 -10.20 4.62 -4.84
C TYR A 282 -9.22 3.89 -5.75
N THR A 283 -9.55 2.70 -6.28
CA THR A 283 -8.68 1.95 -7.21
C THR A 283 -8.90 2.40 -8.66
N SER A 284 -7.88 2.34 -9.51
CA SER A 284 -7.99 2.58 -10.97
C SER A 284 -8.83 1.49 -11.68
N LEU A 285 -9.31 1.77 -12.89
CA LEU A 285 -10.14 0.80 -13.65
C LEU A 285 -9.31 -0.35 -14.22
N GLU A 286 -8.02 -0.10 -14.43
CA GLU A 286 -7.00 -0.96 -15.03
C GLU A 286 -6.39 -1.92 -14.02
N ASN A 287 -6.70 -1.76 -12.74
CA ASN A 287 -6.33 -2.74 -11.73
C ASN A 287 -7.02 -4.07 -12.06
N GLU A 288 -6.25 -5.15 -12.11
CA GLU A 288 -6.74 -6.49 -12.47
C GLU A 288 -7.90 -6.97 -11.57
N TYR A 289 -7.94 -6.53 -10.30
CA TYR A 289 -8.99 -6.88 -9.35
C TYR A 289 -10.21 -5.96 -9.40
N TYR A 290 -10.19 -4.86 -10.18
CA TYR A 290 -11.30 -3.91 -10.23
C TYR A 290 -12.61 -4.58 -10.67
N LEU A 291 -12.55 -5.33 -11.77
CA LEU A 291 -13.71 -6.06 -12.31
C LEU A 291 -14.16 -7.20 -11.40
N ILE A 292 -13.23 -7.93 -10.78
CA ILE A 292 -13.51 -8.99 -9.81
C ILE A 292 -14.31 -8.43 -8.63
N ARG A 293 -13.84 -7.33 -8.03
CA ARG A 293 -14.52 -6.65 -6.91
C ARG A 293 -15.88 -6.09 -7.33
N ARG A 294 -15.99 -5.55 -8.55
CA ARG A 294 -17.24 -5.02 -9.10
C ARG A 294 -18.31 -6.12 -9.27
N LYS A 295 -17.92 -7.29 -9.77
CA LYS A 295 -18.79 -8.48 -9.82
C LYS A 295 -19.20 -8.91 -8.41
N LYS A 296 -18.25 -8.98 -7.47
CA LYS A 296 -18.51 -9.37 -6.07
C LYS A 296 -19.57 -8.48 -5.40
N MET A 297 -19.50 -7.16 -5.61
CA MET A 297 -20.49 -6.20 -5.10
C MET A 297 -21.93 -6.47 -5.57
N CYS A 298 -22.11 -7.23 -6.66
CA CYS A 298 -23.41 -7.48 -7.28
C CYS A 298 -23.97 -8.88 -6.99
N LEU A 299 -23.24 -9.74 -6.27
CA LEU A 299 -23.66 -11.12 -5.99
C LEU A 299 -24.49 -11.29 -4.71
N GLN A 300 -24.66 -10.23 -3.91
CA GLN A 300 -25.47 -10.26 -2.67
C GLN A 300 -26.92 -10.70 -2.92
N PHE A 301 -27.48 -10.26 -4.05
CA PHE A 301 -28.86 -10.47 -4.47
C PHE A 301 -28.90 -10.77 -5.96
N LEU A 302 -29.97 -11.40 -6.42
CA LEU A 302 -30.26 -11.46 -7.85
C LEU A 302 -31.08 -10.23 -8.26
N ASP A 303 -30.44 -9.26 -8.88
CA ASP A 303 -31.09 -8.07 -9.45
C ASP A 303 -30.47 -7.62 -10.78
N ILE A 304 -30.88 -6.43 -11.24
CA ILE A 304 -30.43 -5.86 -12.51
C ILE A 304 -28.92 -5.64 -12.58
N GLU A 305 -28.25 -5.30 -11.46
CA GLU A 305 -26.79 -5.13 -11.45
C GLU A 305 -26.10 -6.47 -11.58
N THR A 306 -26.59 -7.49 -10.87
CA THR A 306 -26.08 -8.87 -11.01
C THR A 306 -26.10 -9.32 -12.45
N ILE A 307 -27.23 -9.10 -13.14
CA ILE A 307 -27.40 -9.48 -14.55
C ILE A 307 -26.38 -8.73 -15.42
N CYS A 308 -26.27 -7.42 -15.24
CA CYS A 308 -25.41 -6.59 -16.10
C CYS A 308 -23.91 -6.77 -15.84
N GLU A 309 -23.51 -7.07 -14.60
CA GLU A 309 -22.10 -7.08 -14.19
C GLU A 309 -21.50 -8.49 -14.15
N CYS A 310 -22.31 -9.53 -13.86
CA CYS A 310 -21.81 -10.89 -13.66
C CYS A 310 -21.98 -11.81 -14.88
N LEU A 311 -22.91 -11.51 -15.81
CA LEU A 311 -23.06 -12.27 -17.06
C LEU A 311 -22.17 -11.74 -18.18
N SER A 312 -22.00 -12.54 -19.24
CA SER A 312 -21.49 -12.03 -20.52
C SER A 312 -22.46 -11.00 -21.09
N ARG A 313 -21.96 -10.13 -21.96
CA ARG A 313 -22.77 -9.08 -22.59
C ARG A 313 -23.95 -9.68 -23.35
N GLU A 314 -23.69 -10.76 -24.10
CA GLU A 314 -24.66 -11.47 -24.93
C GLU A 314 -25.75 -12.10 -24.06
N ASP A 315 -25.35 -12.82 -23.00
CA ASP A 315 -26.28 -13.46 -22.05
C ASP A 315 -27.15 -12.44 -21.31
N ALA A 316 -26.55 -11.31 -20.91
CA ALA A 316 -27.26 -10.23 -20.23
C ALA A 316 -28.32 -9.60 -21.15
N LEU A 317 -27.96 -9.29 -22.41
CA LEU A 317 -28.90 -8.74 -23.39
C LEU A 317 -30.03 -9.71 -23.71
N GLU A 318 -29.72 -11.00 -23.91
CA GLU A 318 -30.71 -12.03 -24.17
C GLU A 318 -31.72 -12.15 -23.03
N TYR A 319 -31.25 -12.19 -21.77
CA TYR A 319 -32.14 -12.24 -20.61
C TYR A 319 -32.96 -10.96 -20.45
N LEU A 320 -32.33 -9.78 -20.56
CA LEU A 320 -33.00 -8.50 -20.34
C LEU A 320 -33.99 -8.14 -21.46
N SER A 321 -33.84 -8.67 -22.67
CA SER A 321 -34.78 -8.46 -23.77
C SER A 321 -36.22 -8.85 -23.41
N GLN A 322 -36.39 -9.84 -22.52
CA GLN A 322 -37.69 -10.31 -22.04
C GLN A 322 -38.38 -9.31 -21.09
N TRP A 323 -37.62 -8.43 -20.45
CA TRP A 323 -38.06 -7.51 -19.39
C TRP A 323 -37.84 -6.02 -19.77
N PHE A 324 -37.36 -5.77 -20.99
CA PHE A 324 -36.91 -4.44 -21.47
C PHE A 324 -37.99 -3.36 -21.39
N THR A 325 -39.27 -3.73 -21.44
CA THR A 325 -40.40 -2.79 -21.46
C THR A 325 -40.93 -2.42 -20.07
N GLU A 326 -40.47 -3.07 -19.00
CA GLU A 326 -41.12 -2.97 -17.69
C GLU A 326 -40.71 -1.74 -16.88
N ASN A 327 -39.52 -1.17 -17.10
CA ASN A 327 -38.98 -0.12 -16.23
C ASN A 327 -37.96 0.78 -16.92
N LYS A 328 -37.95 2.09 -16.60
CA LYS A 328 -37.05 3.08 -17.23
C LYS A 328 -35.58 2.78 -16.93
N TYR A 329 -35.27 2.31 -15.72
CA TYR A 329 -33.90 1.96 -15.33
C TYR A 329 -33.40 0.67 -15.97
N ILE A 330 -34.26 -0.36 -16.11
CA ILE A 330 -33.91 -1.59 -16.84
C ILE A 330 -33.60 -1.24 -18.29
N ARG A 331 -34.46 -0.43 -18.92
CA ARG A 331 -34.24 0.06 -20.29
C ARG A 331 -32.90 0.80 -20.40
N PHE A 332 -32.61 1.71 -19.48
CA PHE A 332 -31.34 2.42 -19.43
C PHE A 332 -30.12 1.47 -19.37
N ARG A 333 -30.16 0.45 -18.49
CA ARG A 333 -29.09 -0.55 -18.38
C ARG A 333 -28.92 -1.40 -19.63
N TYR A 334 -30.02 -1.83 -20.25
CA TYR A 334 -30.00 -2.59 -21.50
C TYR A 334 -29.32 -1.80 -22.61
N VAL A 335 -29.70 -0.54 -22.80
CA VAL A 335 -29.14 0.34 -23.84
C VAL A 335 -27.65 0.62 -23.61
N LEU A 336 -27.24 0.78 -22.35
CA LEU A 336 -25.82 0.86 -21.98
C LEU A 336 -25.05 -0.41 -22.33
N LEU A 337 -25.64 -1.60 -22.16
CA LEU A 337 -25.04 -2.86 -22.58
C LEU A 337 -24.97 -2.97 -24.11
N GLU A 338 -25.95 -2.44 -24.85
CA GLU A 338 -25.90 -2.34 -26.31
C GLU A 338 -24.83 -1.34 -26.80
N ARG A 339 -24.30 -0.49 -25.91
CA ARG A 339 -23.37 0.61 -26.21
C ARG A 339 -23.99 1.69 -27.11
N ASP A 340 -25.31 1.81 -27.10
CA ASP A 340 -26.02 2.94 -27.71
C ASP A 340 -26.08 4.10 -26.72
N TYR A 341 -24.96 4.82 -26.61
CA TYR A 341 -24.82 5.93 -25.66
C TYR A 341 -25.75 7.11 -25.97
N GLY A 342 -26.16 7.28 -27.24
CA GLY A 342 -27.11 8.32 -27.65
C GLY A 342 -28.51 8.07 -27.09
N GLN A 343 -29.01 6.83 -27.22
CA GLN A 343 -30.28 6.45 -26.61
C GLN A 343 -30.18 6.44 -25.08
N ALA A 344 -29.04 6.04 -24.50
CA ALA A 344 -28.84 6.06 -23.05
C ALA A 344 -28.92 7.49 -22.49
N ASP A 345 -28.30 8.48 -23.15
CA ASP A 345 -28.38 9.89 -22.75
C ASP A 345 -29.83 10.41 -22.77
N GLY A 346 -30.61 10.03 -23.78
CA GLY A 346 -32.03 10.41 -23.91
C GLY A 346 -32.94 9.85 -22.82
N LEU A 347 -32.53 8.78 -22.13
CA LEU A 347 -33.28 8.17 -21.02
C LEU A 347 -32.93 8.77 -19.66
N VAL A 348 -31.89 9.58 -19.56
CA VAL A 348 -31.38 10.14 -18.31
C VAL A 348 -31.69 11.63 -18.26
N GLU A 349 -32.04 12.15 -17.09
CA GLU A 349 -32.18 13.59 -16.83
C GLU A 349 -31.09 14.08 -15.87
N ASN A 350 -30.52 13.19 -15.06
CA ASN A 350 -29.39 13.47 -14.19
C ASN A 350 -28.13 13.87 -14.98
N ILE A 351 -27.68 15.12 -14.79
CA ILE A 351 -26.54 15.70 -15.51
C ILE A 351 -25.22 14.95 -15.24
N ASP A 352 -24.99 14.49 -14.01
CA ASP A 352 -23.75 13.80 -13.63
C ASP A 352 -23.65 12.46 -14.38
N ILE A 353 -24.76 11.73 -14.47
CA ILE A 353 -24.85 10.46 -15.20
C ILE A 353 -24.70 10.69 -16.70
N LYS A 354 -25.33 11.74 -17.27
CA LYS A 354 -25.12 12.13 -18.67
C LYS A 354 -23.66 12.40 -19.00
N CYS A 355 -22.95 13.11 -18.12
CA CYS A 355 -21.53 13.38 -18.32
C CYS A 355 -20.70 12.09 -18.30
N ILE A 356 -20.99 11.15 -17.39
CA ILE A 356 -20.35 9.83 -17.37
C ILE A 356 -20.63 9.04 -18.66
N ILE A 357 -21.87 9.08 -19.18
CA ILE A 357 -22.22 8.47 -20.48
C ILE A 357 -21.38 9.10 -21.59
N GLY A 358 -21.30 10.43 -21.64
CA GLY A 358 -20.50 11.15 -22.63
C GLY A 358 -19.01 10.82 -22.58
N ILE A 359 -18.44 10.65 -21.39
CA ILE A 359 -17.02 10.25 -21.25
C ILE A 359 -16.80 8.81 -21.76
N ARG A 360 -17.78 7.93 -21.56
CA ARG A 360 -17.70 6.51 -21.97
C ARG A 360 -18.05 6.27 -23.45
N ASP A 361 -18.64 7.25 -24.12
CA ASP A 361 -18.99 7.13 -25.53
C ASP A 361 -17.73 7.09 -26.38
N ALA A 362 -17.52 5.96 -27.06
CA ALA A 362 -16.36 5.76 -27.92
C ALA A 362 -16.39 6.65 -29.18
N ASN A 363 -17.57 7.19 -29.55
CA ASN A 363 -17.69 8.07 -30.71
C ASN A 363 -17.28 9.51 -30.40
N LYS A 364 -17.16 9.88 -29.12
CA LYS A 364 -16.78 11.24 -28.72
C LYS A 364 -15.27 11.38 -28.68
N ASP A 365 -14.80 12.49 -29.21
CA ASP A 365 -13.38 12.81 -29.14
C ASP A 365 -12.96 13.20 -27.71
N TYR A 366 -11.66 13.29 -27.51
CA TYR A 366 -11.09 13.61 -26.21
C TYR A 366 -11.52 14.97 -25.65
N ASN A 367 -11.65 15.99 -26.51
CA ASN A 367 -12.06 17.33 -26.08
C ASN A 367 -13.52 17.34 -25.65
N GLU A 368 -14.38 16.59 -26.34
CA GLU A 368 -15.77 16.37 -25.93
C GLU A 368 -15.85 15.63 -24.59
N LYS A 369 -15.05 14.57 -24.39
CA LYS A 369 -14.95 13.87 -23.10
C LYS A 369 -14.49 14.81 -21.98
N LYS A 370 -13.51 15.68 -22.25
CA LYS A 370 -13.03 16.70 -21.32
C LYS A 370 -14.11 17.74 -20.98
N MET A 371 -14.89 18.15 -21.97
CA MET A 371 -16.03 19.05 -21.76
C MET A 371 -17.05 18.41 -20.81
N HIS A 372 -17.38 17.13 -21.00
CA HIS A 372 -18.25 16.40 -20.08
C HIS A 372 -17.68 16.30 -18.67
N LEU A 373 -16.38 16.03 -18.53
CA LEU A 373 -15.72 16.01 -17.22
C LEU A 373 -15.85 17.36 -16.50
N ASN A 374 -15.64 18.47 -17.21
CA ASN A 374 -15.76 19.82 -16.66
C ASN A 374 -17.20 20.19 -16.28
N MET A 375 -18.21 19.53 -16.86
CA MET A 375 -19.62 19.73 -16.53
C MET A 375 -20.05 19.01 -15.25
N VAL A 376 -19.31 18.01 -14.77
CA VAL A 376 -19.53 17.40 -13.46
C VAL A 376 -19.00 18.38 -12.41
N ILE A 377 -19.85 19.33 -12.02
CA ILE A 377 -19.51 20.37 -11.06
C ILE A 377 -19.39 19.73 -9.67
N ASP A 378 -18.28 20.07 -8.99
CA ASP A 378 -17.88 19.69 -7.62
C ASP A 378 -16.92 18.48 -7.54
N SER A 379 -15.63 18.78 -7.35
CA SER A 379 -14.58 17.80 -7.07
C SER A 379 -14.77 17.06 -5.74
N GLY A 380 -15.73 17.50 -4.92
CA GLY A 380 -16.14 16.88 -3.66
C GLY A 380 -17.27 15.85 -3.77
N ASN A 381 -17.69 15.42 -4.97
CA ASN A 381 -18.73 14.39 -5.12
C ASN A 381 -18.22 13.08 -5.76
N THR A 382 -18.95 11.98 -5.53
CA THR A 382 -18.59 10.64 -6.02
C THR A 382 -18.67 10.50 -7.54
N PHE A 383 -19.59 11.22 -8.18
CA PHE A 383 -19.74 11.21 -9.64
C PHE A 383 -18.51 11.79 -10.34
N TRP A 384 -17.91 12.84 -9.79
CA TRP A 384 -16.70 13.45 -10.32
C TRP A 384 -15.51 12.50 -10.26
N ILE A 385 -15.36 11.74 -9.17
CA ILE A 385 -14.30 10.72 -9.05
C ILE A 385 -14.53 9.62 -10.08
N ARG A 386 -15.77 9.16 -10.23
CA ARG A 386 -16.13 8.14 -11.23
C ARG A 386 -15.89 8.64 -12.66
N ALA A 387 -16.26 9.87 -12.98
CA ALA A 387 -15.99 10.53 -14.27
C ALA A 387 -14.49 10.66 -14.53
N SER A 388 -13.72 11.09 -13.52
CA SER A 388 -12.26 11.21 -13.60
C SER A 388 -11.59 9.87 -13.92
N LYS A 389 -12.02 8.78 -13.28
CA LYS A 389 -11.54 7.43 -13.60
C LYS A 389 -11.78 7.06 -15.05
N TYR A 390 -13.03 7.21 -15.54
CA TYR A 390 -13.34 6.89 -16.93
C TYR A 390 -12.54 7.74 -17.92
N TYR A 391 -12.33 9.01 -17.61
CA TYR A 391 -11.53 9.92 -18.45
C TYR A 391 -10.04 9.56 -18.45
N LEU A 392 -9.47 9.24 -17.29
CA LEU A 392 -8.08 8.78 -17.18
C LEU A 392 -7.83 7.47 -17.93
N SER A 393 -8.86 6.63 -18.03
CA SER A 393 -8.86 5.34 -18.74
C SER A 393 -9.25 5.43 -20.22
N SER A 394 -9.66 6.60 -20.74
CA SER A 394 -10.16 6.74 -22.11
C SER A 394 -9.06 6.95 -23.16
N LEU A 395 -7.84 6.48 -22.89
CA LEU A 395 -6.69 6.61 -23.79
C LEU A 395 -6.80 5.62 -24.94
N ASP A 396 -7.12 6.11 -26.14
CA ASP A 396 -7.21 5.29 -27.35
C ASP A 396 -5.97 5.45 -28.29
N GLU A 397 -5.25 6.59 -28.27
CA GLU A 397 -4.07 6.82 -29.13
C GLU A 397 -2.94 7.63 -28.44
N LYS A 398 -1.66 7.38 -28.84
CA LYS A 398 -0.45 8.08 -28.34
C LYS A 398 -0.53 9.62 -28.47
N THR A 399 -1.34 10.13 -29.40
CA THR A 399 -1.49 11.55 -29.74
C THR A 399 -2.20 12.39 -28.66
N GLN A 400 -2.87 11.77 -27.68
CA GLN A 400 -3.67 12.47 -26.65
C GLN A 400 -3.19 12.19 -25.22
N PHE A 401 -2.02 11.55 -25.09
CA PHE A 401 -1.45 11.17 -23.80
C PHE A 401 -1.05 12.39 -22.96
N MET A 402 -0.59 13.47 -23.60
CA MET A 402 -0.07 14.66 -22.93
C MET A 402 -1.13 15.35 -22.07
N GLU A 403 -2.34 15.52 -22.60
CA GLU A 403 -3.44 16.15 -21.88
C GLU A 403 -3.95 15.29 -20.73
N VAL A 404 -4.01 13.97 -20.90
CA VAL A 404 -4.40 13.03 -19.84
C VAL A 404 -3.37 13.04 -18.73
N MET A 405 -2.08 12.99 -19.09
CA MET A 405 -0.98 13.10 -18.15
C MET A 405 -1.02 14.41 -17.38
N GLN A 406 -1.26 15.54 -18.05
CA GLN A 406 -1.42 16.84 -17.39
C GLN A 406 -2.60 16.84 -16.42
N PHE A 407 -3.74 16.26 -16.81
CA PHE A 407 -4.89 16.12 -15.92
C PHE A 407 -4.55 15.24 -14.71
N ALA A 408 -3.94 14.08 -14.91
CA ALA A 408 -3.49 13.18 -13.84
C ALA A 408 -2.55 13.89 -12.85
N VAL A 409 -1.57 14.64 -13.35
CA VAL A 409 -0.67 15.44 -12.50
C VAL A 409 -1.42 16.55 -11.78
N SER A 410 -2.38 17.21 -12.43
CA SER A 410 -3.20 18.22 -11.75
C SER A 410 -3.94 17.63 -10.53
N LEU A 411 -4.47 16.41 -10.64
CA LEU A 411 -5.10 15.71 -9.52
C LEU A 411 -4.13 15.44 -8.38
N LEU A 412 -2.91 14.99 -8.70
CA LEU A 412 -1.86 14.72 -7.70
C LEU A 412 -1.43 15.96 -6.95
N THR A 413 -1.33 17.10 -7.66
CA THR A 413 -0.93 18.37 -7.06
C THR A 413 -1.99 18.94 -6.12
N GLU A 414 -3.26 18.55 -6.28
CA GLU A 414 -4.33 18.90 -5.35
C GLU A 414 -4.38 17.97 -4.14
N ASN A 415 -4.32 16.66 -4.37
CA ASN A 415 -4.32 15.65 -3.33
C ASN A 415 -3.53 14.44 -3.80
N MET A 416 -2.38 14.21 -3.15
CA MET A 416 -1.45 13.12 -3.48
C MET A 416 -2.07 11.72 -3.34
N ASP A 417 -3.19 11.59 -2.63
CA ASP A 417 -3.91 10.32 -2.48
C ASP A 417 -4.79 9.99 -3.69
N LYS A 418 -5.13 10.98 -4.54
CA LYS A 418 -5.81 10.74 -5.83
C LYS A 418 -4.97 9.87 -6.77
N ALA A 419 -3.67 9.72 -6.49
CA ALA A 419 -2.78 8.79 -7.18
C ALA A 419 -3.32 7.34 -7.22
N LEU A 420 -4.11 6.93 -6.22
CA LEU A 420 -4.62 5.57 -6.11
C LEU A 420 -5.54 5.14 -7.27
N PHE A 421 -6.21 6.09 -7.93
CA PHE A 421 -7.07 5.80 -9.08
C PHE A 421 -6.51 6.27 -10.42
N ILE A 422 -5.25 6.73 -10.45
CA ILE A 422 -4.55 7.05 -11.69
C ILE A 422 -3.95 5.76 -12.27
N PRO A 423 -4.17 5.43 -13.55
CA PRO A 423 -3.59 4.26 -14.20
C PRO A 423 -2.13 4.46 -14.60
N TRP A 424 -1.28 4.70 -13.60
CA TRP A 424 0.13 5.03 -13.80
C TRP A 424 0.90 3.93 -14.53
N ARG A 425 0.55 2.64 -14.38
CA ARG A 425 1.20 1.53 -15.10
C ARG A 425 1.04 1.67 -16.62
N VAL A 426 -0.19 1.91 -17.07
CA VAL A 426 -0.50 2.14 -18.48
C VAL A 426 0.25 3.37 -19.00
N TYR A 427 0.38 4.41 -18.16
CA TYR A 427 1.08 5.64 -18.56
C TYR A 427 2.58 5.43 -18.70
N ILE A 428 3.19 4.67 -17.80
CA ILE A 428 4.60 4.29 -17.89
C ILE A 428 4.85 3.46 -19.14
N ASP A 429 4.02 2.45 -19.42
CA ASP A 429 4.14 1.64 -20.64
C ASP A 429 4.07 2.51 -21.90
N ILE A 430 3.21 3.54 -21.92
CA ILE A 430 3.13 4.49 -23.03
C ILE A 430 4.40 5.34 -23.13
N ILE A 431 4.91 5.86 -22.01
CA ILE A 431 6.12 6.71 -21.95
C ILE A 431 7.35 5.95 -22.45
N GLU A 432 7.53 4.70 -22.01
CA GLU A 432 8.66 3.85 -22.42
C GLU A 432 8.67 3.58 -23.93
N ASN A 433 7.48 3.51 -24.53
CA ASN A 433 7.30 3.28 -25.96
C ASN A 433 7.17 4.57 -26.79
N SER A 434 7.49 5.73 -26.22
CA SER A 434 7.34 7.03 -26.88
C SER A 434 8.68 7.74 -27.13
N ASP A 435 8.66 8.75 -28.00
CA ASP A 435 9.83 9.55 -28.36
C ASP A 435 10.28 10.49 -27.22
N GLY A 436 11.51 11.00 -27.32
CA GLY A 436 12.13 11.88 -26.32
C GLY A 436 11.37 13.18 -26.02
N GLU A 437 10.49 13.64 -26.91
CA GLU A 437 9.66 14.83 -26.68
C GLU A 437 8.77 14.69 -25.43
N ILE A 438 8.21 13.50 -25.19
CA ILE A 438 7.37 13.25 -24.00
C ILE A 438 8.21 13.38 -22.72
N ARG A 439 9.46 12.90 -22.74
CA ARG A 439 10.38 12.95 -21.59
C ARG A 439 10.81 14.37 -21.20
N SER A 440 10.65 15.34 -22.11
CA SER A 440 10.89 16.76 -21.79
C SER A 440 9.83 17.37 -20.87
N ASN A 441 8.68 16.69 -20.68
CA ASN A 441 7.57 17.19 -19.89
C ASN A 441 7.75 16.89 -18.39
N ILE A 442 7.61 17.91 -17.55
CA ILE A 442 7.71 17.81 -16.08
C ILE A 442 6.72 16.79 -15.47
N CYS A 443 5.64 16.47 -16.17
CA CYS A 443 4.66 15.49 -15.72
C CYS A 443 5.23 14.07 -15.68
N VAL A 444 6.21 13.74 -16.52
CA VAL A 444 6.83 12.40 -16.59
C VAL A 444 7.49 12.02 -15.26
N PRO A 445 8.46 12.77 -14.70
CA PRO A 445 9.03 12.43 -13.41
C PRO A 445 7.98 12.46 -12.28
N ILE A 446 6.94 13.29 -12.37
CA ILE A 446 5.82 13.30 -11.41
C ILE A 446 4.99 12.02 -11.45
N LEU A 447 4.77 11.43 -12.64
CA LEU A 447 4.11 10.13 -12.75
C LEU A 447 4.97 8.99 -12.21
N TYR A 448 6.28 8.98 -12.52
CA TYR A 448 7.21 7.98 -11.96
C TYR A 448 7.35 8.08 -10.43
N PHE A 449 7.14 9.27 -9.85
CA PHE A 449 7.07 9.41 -8.40
C PHE A 449 5.93 8.59 -7.78
N ILE A 450 4.83 8.36 -8.50
CA ILE A 450 3.74 7.48 -8.05
C ILE A 450 4.24 6.04 -7.93
N GLN A 451 4.93 5.54 -8.95
CA GLN A 451 5.51 4.20 -8.94
C GLN A 451 6.49 4.06 -7.77
N TYR A 452 7.43 4.99 -7.61
CA TYR A 452 8.35 5.02 -6.46
C TYR A 452 7.61 4.99 -5.11
N LYS A 453 6.54 5.77 -4.97
CA LYS A 453 5.76 5.85 -3.73
C LYS A 453 5.02 4.55 -3.38
N TYR A 454 4.51 3.81 -4.39
CA TYR A 454 3.68 2.62 -4.15
C TYR A 454 4.41 1.28 -4.36
N SER A 455 5.49 1.26 -5.14
CA SER A 455 6.34 0.08 -5.39
C SER A 455 7.64 0.08 -4.58
N GLY A 456 8.05 1.22 -3.99
CA GLY A 456 9.20 1.31 -3.08
C GLY A 456 10.55 1.49 -3.78
N MET A 457 11.64 1.18 -3.04
CA MET A 457 13.02 1.50 -3.44
C MET A 457 13.46 0.89 -4.78
N GLU A 458 12.86 -0.22 -5.22
CA GLU A 458 13.20 -0.91 -6.47
C GLU A 458 13.06 0.00 -7.71
N THR A 459 12.19 1.01 -7.65
CA THR A 459 11.87 1.92 -8.77
C THR A 459 12.50 3.32 -8.59
N LYS A 460 13.39 3.46 -7.59
CA LYS A 460 14.10 4.73 -7.32
C LYS A 460 14.99 5.13 -8.49
N ASP A 461 15.68 4.16 -9.09
CA ASP A 461 16.61 4.42 -10.20
C ASP A 461 15.85 4.89 -11.45
N ASP A 462 14.68 4.32 -11.72
CA ASP A 462 13.81 4.76 -12.83
C ASP A 462 13.35 6.21 -12.65
N LEU A 463 12.89 6.58 -11.44
CA LEU A 463 12.53 7.96 -11.14
C LEU A 463 13.73 8.90 -11.25
N SER A 464 14.90 8.46 -10.79
CA SER A 464 16.13 9.26 -10.85
C SER A 464 16.55 9.51 -12.31
N LEU A 465 16.46 8.48 -13.15
CA LEU A 465 16.71 8.57 -14.59
C LEU A 465 15.72 9.55 -15.27
N MET A 466 14.43 9.45 -14.96
CA MET A 466 13.43 10.37 -15.53
C MET A 466 13.62 11.82 -15.06
N CYS A 467 14.13 12.01 -13.85
CA CYS A 467 14.52 13.33 -13.35
C CYS A 467 15.74 13.88 -14.12
N GLU A 468 16.76 13.05 -14.37
CA GLU A 468 17.94 13.43 -15.17
C GLU A 468 17.55 13.77 -16.61
N ASP A 469 16.78 12.91 -17.28
CA ASP A 469 16.27 13.12 -18.64
C ASP A 469 15.52 14.44 -18.74
N PHE A 470 14.60 14.72 -17.82
CA PHE A 470 13.86 15.98 -17.79
C PHE A 470 14.80 17.20 -17.71
N LEU A 471 15.76 17.19 -16.78
CA LEU A 471 16.73 18.29 -16.63
C LEU A 471 17.59 18.47 -17.88
N TYR A 472 18.04 17.37 -18.48
CA TYR A 472 18.80 17.37 -19.73
C TYR A 472 18.02 18.03 -20.88
N PHE A 473 16.74 17.67 -21.08
CA PHE A 473 15.90 18.28 -22.10
C PHE A 473 15.59 19.76 -21.85
N GLN A 474 15.56 20.19 -20.58
CA GLN A 474 15.45 21.61 -20.22
C GLN A 474 16.78 22.38 -20.35
N GLY A 475 17.89 21.68 -20.69
CA GLY A 475 19.22 22.26 -20.80
C GLY A 475 19.76 22.75 -19.46
N LYS A 476 19.40 22.09 -18.36
CA LYS A 476 19.80 22.43 -16.99
C LYS A 476 20.55 21.27 -16.36
N GLU A 477 21.65 21.58 -15.68
CA GLU A 477 22.43 20.57 -14.94
C GLU A 477 21.89 20.32 -13.53
N GLN A 478 21.09 21.25 -12.99
CA GLN A 478 20.59 21.21 -11.62
C GLN A 478 19.16 21.79 -11.53
N PRO A 479 18.28 21.24 -10.65
CA PRO A 479 16.94 21.77 -10.45
C PRO A 479 16.89 23.25 -10.03
N SER A 480 17.87 23.73 -9.25
CA SER A 480 17.98 25.12 -8.81
C SER A 480 18.14 26.13 -9.98
N LEU A 481 18.56 25.65 -11.15
CA LEU A 481 18.76 26.47 -12.36
C LEU A 481 17.51 26.54 -13.25
N LEU A 482 16.42 25.89 -12.86
CA LEU A 482 15.14 25.93 -13.58
C LEU A 482 14.53 27.34 -13.52
N ASN A 483 13.95 27.78 -14.63
CA ASN A 483 13.30 29.09 -14.70
C ASN A 483 11.89 29.05 -14.08
N VAL A 484 11.81 29.37 -12.78
CA VAL A 484 10.56 29.29 -12.01
C VAL A 484 9.47 30.30 -12.37
N HIS A 485 9.79 31.29 -13.21
CA HIS A 485 8.82 32.26 -13.73
C HIS A 485 8.43 31.97 -15.19
N SER A 486 8.90 30.86 -15.75
CA SER A 486 8.54 30.43 -17.10
C SER A 486 7.14 29.86 -17.16
N ASP A 487 6.43 30.14 -18.25
CA ASP A 487 5.14 29.50 -18.58
C ASP A 487 5.30 28.08 -19.16
N LEU A 488 6.54 27.57 -19.25
CA LEU A 488 6.85 26.23 -19.77
C LEU A 488 6.21 25.09 -18.96
N TYR A 489 5.89 25.33 -17.69
CA TYR A 489 5.26 24.32 -16.84
C TYR A 489 4.24 24.92 -15.87
N PRO A 490 3.17 24.19 -15.52
CA PRO A 490 2.22 24.64 -14.50
C PRO A 490 2.91 24.84 -13.15
N LYS A 491 2.69 26.00 -12.51
CA LYS A 491 3.30 26.36 -11.22
C LYS A 491 3.14 25.27 -10.15
N LYS A 492 1.95 24.66 -10.04
CA LYS A 492 1.68 23.56 -9.09
C LYS A 492 2.54 22.31 -9.36
N ALA A 493 2.74 21.97 -10.63
CA ALA A 493 3.58 20.83 -11.02
C ALA A 493 5.06 21.10 -10.71
N LEU A 494 5.54 22.33 -10.96
CA LEU A 494 6.90 22.74 -10.58
C LEU A 494 7.14 22.65 -9.07
N VAL A 495 6.22 23.21 -8.28
CA VAL A 495 6.30 23.13 -6.81
C VAL A 495 6.34 21.67 -6.36
N PHE A 496 5.49 20.81 -6.94
CA PHE A 496 5.49 19.38 -6.62
C PHE A 496 6.83 18.71 -6.95
N PHE A 497 7.34 18.94 -8.16
CA PHE A 497 8.62 18.39 -8.62
C PHE A 497 9.77 18.78 -7.69
N LEU A 498 9.93 20.09 -7.42
CA LEU A 498 10.99 20.60 -6.54
C LEU A 498 10.83 20.11 -5.09
N ARG A 499 9.60 20.03 -4.58
CA ARG A 499 9.34 19.65 -3.19
C ARG A 499 9.56 18.17 -2.93
N TYR A 500 9.02 17.30 -3.78
CA TYR A 500 8.90 15.86 -3.51
C TYR A 500 9.88 15.00 -4.30
N ILE A 501 10.31 15.44 -5.49
CA ILE A 501 11.21 14.66 -6.36
C ILE A 501 12.65 15.16 -6.20
N CYS A 502 12.87 16.47 -6.18
CA CYS A 502 14.20 17.05 -5.97
C CYS A 502 14.66 17.00 -4.50
N VAL A 503 14.49 15.86 -3.84
CA VAL A 503 14.97 15.58 -2.49
C VAL A 503 16.34 14.89 -2.54
N PRO A 504 17.18 14.99 -1.49
CA PRO A 504 18.54 14.45 -1.51
C PRO A 504 18.61 12.97 -1.90
N ASP A 505 17.65 12.15 -1.45
CA ASP A 505 17.62 10.72 -1.74
C ASP A 505 17.56 10.42 -3.25
N ILE A 506 16.73 11.15 -4.01
CA ILE A 506 16.60 10.98 -5.47
C ILE A 506 17.73 11.71 -6.20
N LEU A 507 18.05 12.92 -5.77
CA LEU A 507 19.09 13.75 -6.40
C LEU A 507 20.49 13.14 -6.32
N SER A 508 20.79 12.32 -5.31
CA SER A 508 22.10 11.65 -5.22
C SER A 508 22.38 10.76 -6.43
N THR A 509 21.34 10.10 -6.97
CA THR A 509 21.44 9.27 -8.16
C THR A 509 21.26 10.12 -9.42
N ALA A 510 20.23 10.96 -9.47
CA ALA A 510 19.91 11.77 -10.66
C ALA A 510 20.99 12.80 -11.03
N LEU A 511 21.79 13.26 -10.06
CA LEU A 511 22.87 14.24 -10.28
C LEU A 511 24.26 13.63 -10.08
N ALA A 512 24.42 12.32 -10.16
CA ALA A 512 25.70 11.63 -9.92
C ALA A 512 26.84 12.11 -10.85
N SER A 513 26.49 12.62 -12.04
CA SER A 513 27.43 13.20 -13.01
C SER A 513 27.94 14.60 -12.61
N VAL A 514 27.16 15.35 -11.83
CA VAL A 514 27.42 16.76 -11.46
C VAL A 514 27.90 16.89 -10.01
N ILE A 515 27.27 16.15 -9.08
CA ILE A 515 27.48 16.27 -7.64
C ILE A 515 28.40 15.14 -7.16
N LYS A 516 29.55 15.52 -6.58
CA LYS A 516 30.60 14.56 -6.17
C LYS A 516 30.55 14.16 -4.70
N ASN A 517 29.82 14.90 -3.87
CA ASN A 517 29.78 14.68 -2.42
C ASN A 517 28.46 15.18 -1.80
N SER A 518 28.18 14.70 -0.59
CA SER A 518 26.94 15.03 0.14
C SER A 518 26.80 16.52 0.52
N MET A 519 27.90 17.28 0.61
CA MET A 519 27.82 18.71 0.92
C MET A 519 27.29 19.53 -0.26
N ASP A 520 27.66 19.14 -1.48
CA ASP A 520 27.17 19.75 -2.71
C ASP A 520 25.69 19.38 -2.94
N LEU A 521 25.30 18.15 -2.60
CA LEU A 521 23.90 17.71 -2.60
C LEU A 521 23.02 18.53 -1.64
N TRP A 522 23.49 18.73 -0.40
CA TRP A 522 22.77 19.55 0.57
C TRP A 522 22.73 21.02 0.16
N LYS A 523 23.76 21.52 -0.53
CA LYS A 523 23.75 22.87 -1.08
C LYS A 523 22.62 23.02 -2.12
N GLU A 524 22.57 22.10 -3.08
CA GLU A 524 21.53 22.11 -4.10
C GLU A 524 20.13 22.05 -3.47
N ARG A 525 19.92 21.20 -2.45
CA ARG A 525 18.63 21.16 -1.75
C ARG A 525 18.31 22.48 -1.02
N ILE A 526 19.29 23.13 -0.39
CA ILE A 526 19.09 24.45 0.23
C ILE A 526 18.66 25.48 -0.82
N ASP A 527 19.33 25.50 -1.97
CA ASP A 527 19.05 26.44 -3.05
C ASP A 527 17.63 26.19 -3.64
N ILE A 528 17.22 24.92 -3.77
CA ILE A 528 15.84 24.53 -4.12
C ILE A 528 14.83 25.00 -3.07
N CYS A 529 15.10 24.81 -1.77
CA CYS A 529 14.21 25.26 -0.71
C CYS A 529 14.04 26.79 -0.70
N GLN A 530 15.11 27.55 -1.01
CA GLN A 530 15.02 29.01 -1.15
C GLN A 530 14.11 29.41 -2.31
N ILE A 531 14.20 28.70 -3.43
CA ILE A 531 13.27 28.88 -4.56
C ILE A 531 11.84 28.57 -4.12
N LEU A 532 11.62 27.46 -3.41
CA LEU A 532 10.31 27.06 -2.90
C LEU A 532 9.68 28.11 -1.96
N CYS A 533 10.47 28.77 -1.11
CA CYS A 533 9.98 29.89 -0.30
C CYS A 533 9.35 31.01 -1.16
N ASN A 534 9.92 31.29 -2.34
CA ASN A 534 9.43 32.34 -3.22
C ASN A 534 8.16 31.94 -3.99
N ILE A 535 8.01 30.66 -4.35
CA ILE A 535 6.93 30.20 -5.23
C ILE A 535 5.78 29.51 -4.50
N ASP A 536 5.99 28.97 -3.29
CA ASP A 536 4.99 28.28 -2.46
C ASP A 536 4.94 28.85 -1.02
N ALA A 537 4.46 30.10 -0.92
CA ALA A 537 4.38 30.84 0.34
C ALA A 537 3.53 30.14 1.43
N ALA A 538 2.58 29.28 1.05
CA ALA A 538 1.76 28.55 2.01
C ALA A 538 2.57 27.56 2.87
N ASN A 539 3.71 27.09 2.35
CA ASN A 539 4.58 26.10 2.99
C ASN A 539 5.96 26.67 3.38
N GLU A 540 6.15 28.00 3.31
CA GLU A 540 7.44 28.68 3.56
C GLU A 540 8.12 28.20 4.85
N ARG A 541 7.38 28.11 5.96
CA ARG A 541 7.92 27.66 7.26
C ARG A 541 8.54 26.27 7.22
N ILE A 542 8.00 25.37 6.40
CA ILE A 542 8.53 24.00 6.24
C ILE A 542 9.90 24.06 5.55
N TYR A 543 10.01 24.91 4.53
CA TYR A 543 11.26 25.07 3.78
C TYR A 543 12.33 25.79 4.57
N GLU A 544 11.98 26.82 5.34
CA GLU A 544 12.92 27.52 6.23
C GLU A 544 13.53 26.58 7.27
N GLU A 545 12.72 25.71 7.87
CA GLU A 545 13.20 24.73 8.84
C GLU A 545 14.11 23.69 8.16
N GLU A 546 13.76 23.21 6.95
CA GLU A 546 14.63 22.30 6.18
C GLU A 546 15.98 22.97 5.84
N ILE A 547 15.97 24.25 5.41
CA ILE A 547 17.18 25.05 5.16
C ILE A 547 18.03 25.13 6.41
N ARG A 548 17.43 25.40 7.57
CA ARG A 548 18.12 25.51 8.85
C ARG A 548 18.80 24.19 9.22
N ILE A 549 18.07 23.07 9.13
CA ILE A 549 18.58 21.72 9.44
C ILE A 549 19.75 21.37 8.51
N LEU A 550 19.60 21.56 7.20
CA LEU A 550 20.64 21.23 6.21
C LEU A 550 21.86 22.13 6.35
N THR A 551 21.66 23.42 6.65
CA THR A 551 22.76 24.36 6.89
C THR A 551 23.54 23.98 8.15
N GLN A 552 22.86 23.56 9.22
CA GLN A 552 23.51 23.05 10.43
C GLN A 552 24.29 21.76 10.15
N LYS A 553 23.69 20.80 9.42
CA LYS A 553 24.37 19.57 8.98
C LYS A 553 25.63 19.88 8.19
N ARG A 554 25.57 20.81 7.23
CA ARG A 554 26.73 21.26 6.45
C ARG A 554 27.84 21.85 7.33
N LYS A 555 27.50 22.71 8.30
CA LYS A 555 28.49 23.29 9.23
C LYS A 555 29.18 22.20 10.05
N ILE A 556 28.40 21.32 10.68
CA ILE A 556 28.93 20.20 11.48
C ILE A 556 29.84 19.33 10.60
N TYR A 557 29.41 18.96 9.40
CA TYR A 557 30.20 18.11 8.51
C TYR A 557 31.48 18.80 8.01
N SER A 558 31.45 20.11 7.78
CA SER A 558 32.64 20.88 7.42
C SER A 558 33.64 20.98 8.58
N GLU A 559 33.16 21.07 9.82
CA GLU A 559 33.97 21.06 11.05
C GLU A 559 34.49 19.64 11.37
N LEU A 560 33.68 18.61 11.11
CA LEU A 560 34.06 17.21 11.26
C LEU A 560 35.06 16.78 10.20
N LYS A 561 34.96 17.22 8.95
CA LYS A 561 35.94 16.91 7.90
C LYS A 561 37.36 17.40 8.25
N ILE A 562 37.47 18.46 9.05
CA ILE A 562 38.74 18.97 9.61
C ILE A 562 39.28 18.03 10.72
N ILE A 563 38.41 17.22 11.34
CA ILE A 563 38.71 16.28 12.43
C ILE A 563 38.82 14.81 11.93
N GLU A 564 38.12 14.47 10.84
CA GLU A 564 37.90 13.12 10.28
C GLU A 564 39.06 12.56 9.46
N GLU A 565 40.08 13.36 9.16
CA GLU A 565 41.34 12.81 8.61
C GLU A 565 42.03 11.81 9.57
N ASN A 566 41.45 11.49 10.75
CA ASN A 566 42.02 10.56 11.73
C ASN A 566 41.06 9.61 12.50
N ARG A 567 39.76 9.40 12.19
CA ARG A 567 38.91 8.47 13.00
C ARG A 567 37.88 7.61 12.24
N ILE A 568 37.63 6.42 12.80
CA ILE A 568 36.67 5.38 12.38
C ILE A 568 35.22 5.86 12.60
N HIS A 569 34.35 5.78 11.58
CA HIS A 569 32.92 6.13 11.66
C HIS A 569 32.02 5.05 11.02
N VAL A 570 30.94 4.64 11.69
CA VAL A 570 29.89 3.77 11.11
C VAL A 570 28.77 4.64 10.52
N ASN A 571 28.32 4.38 9.29
CA ASN A 571 27.26 5.16 8.64
C ASN A 571 25.87 4.74 9.17
N THR A 572 25.53 5.22 10.36
CA THR A 572 24.25 4.89 11.03
C THR A 572 23.03 5.46 10.33
N GLU A 573 23.19 6.52 9.53
CA GLU A 573 22.07 7.18 8.84
C GLU A 573 21.54 6.37 7.66
N GLU A 574 22.42 5.68 6.91
CA GLU A 574 22.02 4.75 5.85
C GLU A 574 21.64 3.36 6.37
N MET A 575 22.16 2.95 7.54
CA MET A 575 21.83 1.67 8.17
C MET A 575 20.44 1.66 8.83
N ARG A 576 20.01 2.80 9.39
CA ARG A 576 18.75 2.91 10.16
C ARG A 576 17.50 2.52 9.35
N PRO A 577 17.25 3.01 8.13
CA PRO A 577 16.03 2.69 7.37
C PRO A 577 15.90 1.18 7.10
N ARG A 578 16.98 0.53 6.70
CA ARG A 578 17.02 -0.91 6.39
C ARG A 578 16.76 -1.77 7.62
N LEU A 579 17.41 -1.46 8.75
CA LEU A 579 17.18 -2.17 10.01
C LEU A 579 15.77 -1.95 10.56
N MET A 580 15.22 -0.75 10.39
CA MET A 580 13.84 -0.48 10.82
C MET A 580 12.83 -1.34 10.06
N GLU A 581 13.01 -1.50 8.75
CA GLU A 581 12.16 -2.37 7.92
C GLU A 581 12.30 -3.85 8.31
N GLU A 582 13.53 -4.34 8.49
CA GLU A 582 13.80 -5.74 8.83
C GLU A 582 13.27 -6.13 10.23
N LEU A 583 13.41 -5.23 11.21
CA LEU A 583 13.14 -5.52 12.62
C LEU A 583 11.73 -5.13 13.09
N GLU A 584 10.95 -4.44 12.25
CA GLU A 584 9.63 -3.92 12.62
C GLU A 584 8.70 -5.02 13.18
N GLY A 585 8.65 -6.16 12.50
CA GLY A 585 7.80 -7.29 12.89
C GLY A 585 8.23 -7.99 14.18
N ASP A 586 9.53 -7.99 14.50
CA ASP A 586 10.06 -8.54 15.75
C ASP A 586 9.81 -7.56 16.91
N PHE A 587 9.91 -6.24 16.66
CA PHE A 587 9.67 -5.20 17.65
C PHE A 587 8.19 -5.08 18.05
N VAL A 588 7.27 -5.14 17.09
CA VAL A 588 5.82 -5.16 17.36
C VAL A 588 5.44 -6.37 18.22
N ARG A 589 6.05 -7.53 17.94
CA ARG A 589 5.84 -8.78 18.70
C ARG A 589 6.34 -8.67 20.14
N TYR A 590 7.52 -8.09 20.33
CA TYR A 590 8.03 -7.78 21.66
C TYR A 590 7.07 -6.89 22.46
N LYS A 591 6.53 -5.83 21.84
CA LYS A 591 5.55 -4.93 22.47
C LYS A 591 4.26 -5.64 22.88
N LEU A 592 3.80 -6.62 22.10
CA LEU A 592 2.61 -7.42 22.43
C LEU A 592 2.83 -8.37 23.60
N TYR A 593 4.02 -8.97 23.72
CA TYR A 593 4.35 -9.79 24.89
C TYR A 593 4.43 -9.00 26.20
N LEU A 594 4.64 -7.68 26.12
CA LEU A 594 4.59 -6.78 27.28
C LEU A 594 3.16 -6.41 27.70
N ASP A 595 2.14 -6.65 26.86
CA ASP A 595 0.75 -6.36 27.23
C ASP A 595 0.23 -7.44 28.20
N LYS A 596 0.02 -7.05 29.47
CA LYS A 596 -0.44 -7.94 30.54
C LYS A 596 -1.77 -8.64 30.20
N ARG A 597 -2.62 -8.02 29.37
CA ARG A 597 -3.89 -8.62 28.92
C ARG A 597 -3.67 -9.90 28.09
N TRP A 598 -2.54 -9.97 27.36
CA TRP A 598 -2.14 -11.13 26.56
C TRP A 598 -1.62 -12.28 27.43
N LEU A 599 -0.81 -11.98 28.45
CA LEU A 599 -0.31 -12.97 29.41
C LEU A 599 -1.47 -13.63 30.17
N GLU A 600 -2.44 -12.86 30.63
CA GLU A 600 -3.64 -13.39 31.31
C GLU A 600 -4.54 -14.23 30.37
N LEU A 601 -4.64 -13.86 29.08
CA LEU A 601 -5.38 -14.61 28.06
C LEU A 601 -4.68 -15.94 27.72
N LEU A 602 -3.34 -15.95 27.66
CA LEU A 602 -2.54 -17.16 27.46
C LEU A 602 -2.60 -18.11 28.66
N GLU A 603 -2.55 -17.58 29.88
CA GLU A 603 -2.65 -18.37 31.12
C GLU A 603 -4.03 -19.02 31.30
N THR A 604 -5.11 -18.33 30.90
CA THR A 604 -6.47 -18.90 30.96
C THR A 604 -6.76 -19.93 29.87
N VAL A 605 -6.06 -19.87 28.74
CA VAL A 605 -6.23 -20.78 27.60
C VAL A 605 -5.39 -22.05 27.73
N THR A 606 -4.21 -21.97 28.34
CA THR A 606 -3.26 -23.09 28.47
C THR A 606 -3.69 -24.14 29.50
N GLN A 607 -4.66 -23.84 30.38
CA GLN A 607 -5.11 -24.77 31.43
C GLN A 607 -6.09 -25.86 30.96
N LYS A 608 -6.59 -25.86 29.71
CA LYS A 608 -7.41 -26.96 29.17
C LYS A 608 -6.69 -27.69 28.03
N LYS A 609 -5.86 -28.67 28.39
CA LYS A 609 -5.29 -29.64 27.44
C LYS A 609 -6.40 -30.46 26.79
N SER A 610 -6.54 -30.33 25.47
CA SER A 610 -6.67 -31.46 24.53
C SER A 610 -6.58 -30.97 23.08
N GLN A 611 -5.65 -31.59 22.35
CA GLN A 611 -5.39 -31.55 20.90
C GLN A 611 -4.70 -30.29 20.30
N SER A 612 -3.42 -30.54 19.98
CA SER A 612 -2.59 -29.96 18.90
C SER A 612 -2.84 -28.51 18.51
N VAL A 613 -2.41 -27.60 19.38
CA VAL A 613 -1.85 -26.31 18.95
C VAL A 613 -0.56 -26.11 19.73
N VAL A 614 0.56 -26.06 19.00
CA VAL A 614 1.84 -25.63 19.56
C VAL A 614 1.73 -24.13 19.84
N VAL A 615 1.42 -23.77 21.08
CA VAL A 615 1.58 -22.40 21.55
C VAL A 615 3.08 -22.14 21.61
N LEU A 616 3.62 -21.37 20.67
CA LEU A 616 4.98 -20.85 20.73
C LEU A 616 5.06 -19.77 21.81
N SER A 617 5.14 -20.17 23.07
CA SER A 617 5.57 -19.27 24.15
C SER A 617 7.06 -18.97 23.97
N ARG A 618 7.40 -17.98 23.15
CA ARG A 618 8.74 -17.38 23.22
C ARG A 618 8.68 -16.24 24.23
N GLU A 619 9.52 -16.33 25.26
CA GLU A 619 9.63 -15.32 26.31
C GLU A 619 10.03 -13.95 25.73
N PRO A 620 9.47 -12.83 26.23
CA PRO A 620 9.77 -11.48 25.76
C PRO A 620 11.27 -11.15 25.84
N GLU A 621 12.01 -11.69 26.82
CA GLU A 621 13.46 -11.50 26.95
C GLU A 621 14.22 -12.06 25.75
N ARG A 622 13.74 -13.17 25.17
CA ARG A 622 14.38 -13.80 24.01
C ARG A 622 14.18 -12.98 22.75
N VAL A 623 12.97 -12.46 22.51
CA VAL A 623 12.69 -11.60 21.35
C VAL A 623 13.49 -10.29 21.44
N LEU A 624 13.59 -9.72 22.64
CA LEU A 624 14.43 -8.55 22.88
C LEU A 624 15.92 -8.84 22.61
N LYS A 625 16.41 -9.99 23.06
CA LYS A 625 17.79 -10.43 22.81
C LYS A 625 18.07 -10.59 21.31
N GLU A 626 17.18 -11.25 20.58
CA GLU A 626 17.29 -11.44 19.12
C GLU A 626 17.31 -10.08 18.37
N LEU A 627 16.47 -9.13 18.78
CA LEU A 627 16.49 -7.75 18.25
C LEU A 627 17.84 -7.05 18.47
N ILE A 628 18.37 -7.14 19.70
CA ILE A 628 19.65 -6.51 20.06
C ILE A 628 20.82 -7.15 19.29
N GLU A 629 20.82 -8.48 19.14
CA GLU A 629 21.86 -9.21 18.41
C GLU A 629 21.89 -8.81 16.94
N LYS A 630 20.73 -8.72 16.27
CA LYS A 630 20.66 -8.26 14.87
C LYS A 630 21.15 -6.83 14.68
N ILE A 631 20.76 -5.90 15.57
CA ILE A 631 21.24 -4.51 15.52
C ILE A 631 22.76 -4.45 15.71
N ARG A 632 23.29 -5.21 16.68
CA ARG A 632 24.73 -5.31 16.93
C ARG A 632 25.46 -5.84 15.71
N ASP A 633 25.01 -6.95 15.14
CA ASP A 633 25.71 -7.63 14.04
C ASP A 633 25.71 -6.77 12.77
N ALA A 634 24.62 -6.07 12.49
CA ALA A 634 24.59 -5.07 11.40
C ALA A 634 25.55 -3.91 11.66
N PHE A 635 25.62 -3.39 12.89
CA PHE A 635 26.53 -2.30 13.24
C PHE A 635 28.01 -2.70 13.15
N VAL A 636 28.35 -3.92 13.60
CA VAL A 636 29.74 -4.40 13.70
C VAL A 636 30.23 -4.99 12.37
N SER A 637 29.43 -5.83 11.73
CA SER A 637 29.88 -6.76 10.69
C SER A 637 29.33 -6.46 9.30
N SER A 638 28.49 -5.43 9.12
CA SER A 638 28.01 -5.07 7.78
C SER A 638 29.17 -4.60 6.88
N THR A 639 29.30 -5.25 5.73
CA THR A 639 30.31 -4.93 4.71
C THR A 639 29.97 -3.68 3.90
N GLU A 640 28.74 -3.17 3.98
CA GLU A 640 28.27 -2.02 3.20
C GLU A 640 28.20 -0.72 4.04
N TYR A 641 27.89 -0.80 5.34
CA TYR A 641 27.69 0.39 6.19
C TYR A 641 28.22 0.25 7.62
N GLY A 642 28.69 -0.95 7.98
CA GLY A 642 29.13 -1.31 9.33
C GLY A 642 30.58 -0.93 9.64
N LEU A 643 30.99 -1.20 10.87
CA LEU A 643 32.34 -0.93 11.38
C LEU A 643 33.44 -1.60 10.55
N ASP A 644 33.21 -2.81 10.02
CA ASP A 644 34.21 -3.55 9.24
C ASP A 644 34.56 -2.87 7.90
N LEU A 645 33.61 -2.17 7.26
CA LEU A 645 33.90 -1.39 6.06
C LEU A 645 34.82 -0.21 6.37
N THR A 646 34.53 0.57 7.42
CA THR A 646 35.37 1.72 7.78
C THR A 646 36.73 1.30 8.29
N LEU A 647 36.82 0.20 9.02
CA LEU A 647 38.10 -0.40 9.41
C LEU A 647 38.91 -0.89 8.19
N SER A 648 38.23 -1.46 7.19
CA SER A 648 38.87 -1.92 5.96
C SER A 648 39.39 -0.77 5.10
N LEU A 649 38.61 0.29 4.92
CA LEU A 649 38.99 1.44 4.09
C LEU A 649 40.04 2.35 4.78
N SER A 650 39.94 2.54 6.10
CA SER A 650 40.78 3.50 6.83
C SER A 650 42.05 2.87 7.40
N ILE A 651 42.05 1.57 7.72
CA ILE A 651 43.15 0.89 8.41
C ILE A 651 43.78 -0.21 7.55
N ARG A 652 43.01 -1.05 6.84
CA ARG A 652 43.59 -2.14 6.01
C ARG A 652 44.31 -1.65 4.75
N HIS A 653 43.97 -0.48 4.20
CA HIS A 653 44.57 0.05 2.94
C HIS A 653 45.62 1.17 3.09
N GLY A 654 46.37 1.21 4.20
CA GLY A 654 47.69 1.87 4.21
C GLY A 654 47.77 3.30 4.73
N ALA A 655 46.68 3.88 5.23
CA ALA A 655 46.67 5.26 5.75
C ALA A 655 47.70 5.51 6.88
N ILE A 656 47.88 4.55 7.80
CA ILE A 656 48.90 4.65 8.88
C ILE A 656 50.33 4.59 8.30
N GLY A 657 50.53 3.77 7.27
CA GLY A 657 51.81 3.65 6.57
C GLY A 657 52.20 4.95 5.87
N ASP A 658 51.23 5.64 5.28
CA ASP A 658 51.43 6.92 4.61
C ASP A 658 51.63 8.06 5.61
N VAL A 659 50.87 8.11 6.71
CA VAL A 659 51.07 9.11 7.79
C VAL A 659 52.47 9.01 8.42
N LEU A 660 53.02 7.81 8.58
CA LEU A 660 54.38 7.63 9.12
C LEU A 660 55.48 7.92 8.10
N ARG A 661 55.24 7.65 6.81
CA ARG A 661 56.23 7.89 5.75
C ARG A 661 56.28 9.33 5.27
N ARG A 662 55.15 10.06 5.30
CA ARG A 662 55.03 11.42 4.76
C ARG A 662 56.00 12.43 5.43
N PRO A 663 56.21 12.44 6.76
CA PRO A 663 57.21 13.30 7.40
C PRO A 663 58.65 12.94 7.01
N LEU A 664 58.96 11.65 6.89
CA LEU A 664 60.29 11.15 6.48
C LEU A 664 60.59 11.46 5.02
N ALA A 665 59.58 11.38 4.15
CA ALA A 665 59.68 11.77 2.74
C ALA A 665 59.87 13.29 2.59
N ASN A 666 59.11 14.10 3.32
CA ASN A 666 59.24 15.56 3.30
C ASN A 666 60.59 16.05 3.84
N ALA A 667 61.23 15.29 4.73
CA ALA A 667 62.55 15.60 5.28
C ALA A 667 63.73 15.01 4.47
N GLU A 668 63.47 14.37 3.31
CA GLU A 668 64.49 13.68 2.50
C GLU A 668 65.23 12.52 3.22
N LEU A 669 64.62 11.95 4.26
CA LEU A 669 65.19 10.88 5.09
C LEU A 669 64.66 9.48 4.72
N ASN A 670 64.02 9.36 3.56
CA ASN A 670 63.42 8.11 3.10
C ASN A 670 64.47 7.22 2.39
N THR A 671 64.42 5.91 2.64
CA THR A 671 65.35 4.93 2.06
C THR A 671 64.66 4.04 1.05
N ILE A 672 65.34 3.71 -0.06
CA ILE A 672 64.86 2.78 -1.08
C ILE A 672 65.44 1.40 -0.78
N TYR A 673 64.61 0.37 -0.82
CA TYR A 673 65.08 -1.01 -0.63
C TYR A 673 65.59 -1.55 -1.96
N ASN A 674 66.86 -1.95 -2.02
CA ASN A 674 67.47 -2.55 -3.20
C ASN A 674 67.39 -4.09 -3.08
N GLU A 675 66.54 -4.71 -3.89
CA GLU A 675 66.31 -6.16 -3.88
C GLU A 675 67.56 -6.97 -4.26
N LYS A 676 68.52 -6.40 -5.00
CA LYS A 676 69.74 -7.11 -5.42
C LYS A 676 70.82 -7.17 -4.34
N GLU A 677 70.86 -6.20 -3.43
CA GLU A 677 71.86 -6.15 -2.34
C GLU A 677 71.26 -6.49 -0.97
N GLU A 678 69.97 -6.84 -0.92
CA GLU A 678 69.19 -7.06 0.31
C GLU A 678 69.30 -5.92 1.34
N ALA A 679 69.61 -4.70 0.88
CA ALA A 679 69.97 -3.56 1.72
C ALA A 679 69.11 -2.33 1.43
N TYR A 680 68.95 -1.48 2.45
CA TYR A 680 68.32 -0.17 2.29
C TYR A 680 69.36 0.87 1.91
N GLU A 681 69.10 1.59 0.83
CA GLU A 681 69.94 2.66 0.34
C GLU A 681 69.30 4.02 0.60
N TRP A 682 70.12 4.97 1.04
CA TRP A 682 69.74 6.37 1.18
C TRP A 682 70.52 7.19 0.15
N ASN A 683 69.83 7.83 -0.78
CA ASN A 683 70.41 8.45 -1.98
C ASN A 683 70.53 9.98 -1.92
N HIS A 684 70.31 10.60 -0.76
CA HIS A 684 70.40 12.05 -0.63
C HIS A 684 71.83 12.54 -0.32
N LYS A 685 72.18 13.73 -0.82
CA LYS A 685 73.54 14.31 -0.72
C LYS A 685 73.78 14.85 0.69
N LEU A 686 74.76 14.28 1.39
CA LEU A 686 75.25 14.82 2.68
C LEU A 686 76.04 16.13 2.48
N PRO A 687 76.04 17.04 3.48
CA PRO A 687 76.85 18.26 3.46
C PRO A 687 78.33 17.97 3.21
N ARG A 688 79.00 18.82 2.41
CA ARG A 688 80.40 18.60 1.99
C ARG A 688 81.40 18.64 3.16
N GLU A 689 81.02 19.26 4.27
CA GLU A 689 81.87 19.52 5.45
C GLU A 689 82.00 18.33 6.42
N MET A 690 81.23 17.25 6.23
CA MET A 690 81.30 16.06 7.10
C MET A 690 82.48 15.13 6.76
N THR A 691 83.12 14.62 7.81
CA THR A 691 84.15 13.57 7.72
C THR A 691 83.57 12.23 7.26
N LYS A 692 84.41 11.34 6.70
CA LYS A 692 83.96 10.02 6.22
C LYS A 692 83.27 9.18 7.31
N GLU A 693 83.77 9.24 8.54
CA GLU A 693 83.22 8.48 9.68
C GLU A 693 81.84 9.00 10.09
N GLU A 694 81.64 10.33 10.15
CA GLU A 694 80.34 10.91 10.47
C GLU A 694 79.28 10.57 9.41
N ARG A 695 79.66 10.50 8.13
CA ARG A 695 78.74 10.14 7.04
C ARG A 695 78.23 8.70 7.17
N GLU A 696 79.09 7.76 7.53
CA GLU A 696 78.70 6.36 7.73
C GLU A 696 77.82 6.18 8.99
N VAL A 697 78.10 6.92 10.06
CA VAL A 697 77.27 6.91 11.27
C VAL A 697 75.85 7.44 10.98
N ILE A 698 75.73 8.55 10.24
CA ILE A 698 74.41 9.09 9.87
C ILE A 698 73.66 8.16 8.92
N LYS A 699 74.34 7.63 7.88
CA LYS A 699 73.73 6.73 6.91
C LYS A 699 73.19 5.46 7.60
N SER A 700 73.98 4.86 8.49
CA SER A 700 73.56 3.69 9.26
C SER A 700 72.40 3.99 10.22
N ALA A 701 72.37 5.18 10.84
CA ALA A 701 71.27 5.60 11.70
C ALA A 701 69.95 5.79 10.93
N ILE A 702 69.99 6.42 9.75
CA ILE A 702 68.80 6.62 8.88
C ILE A 702 68.25 5.29 8.37
N ILE A 703 69.13 4.38 7.95
CA ILE A 703 68.74 3.01 7.54
C ILE A 703 68.09 2.26 8.71
N ARG A 704 68.67 2.36 9.91
CA ARG A 704 68.13 1.72 11.12
C ARG A 704 66.76 2.29 11.49
N LEU A 705 66.55 3.60 11.39
CA LEU A 705 65.28 4.26 11.65
C LEU A 705 64.19 3.76 10.70
N ASN A 706 64.46 3.72 9.39
CA ASN A 706 63.52 3.25 8.38
C ASN A 706 63.21 1.74 8.50
N ARG A 707 64.20 0.92 8.90
CA ARG A 707 63.99 -0.50 9.17
C ARG A 707 63.11 -0.73 10.40
N ASN A 708 63.27 0.09 11.44
CA ASN A 708 62.46 0.00 12.65
C ASN A 708 61.03 0.51 12.43
N SER A 709 60.83 1.60 11.70
CA SER A 709 59.49 2.11 11.36
C SER A 709 58.69 1.12 10.50
N ARG A 710 59.35 0.43 9.54
CA ARG A 710 58.71 -0.67 8.79
C ARG A 710 58.32 -1.86 9.65
N LYS A 711 59.11 -2.20 10.69
CA LYS A 711 58.77 -3.29 11.62
C LYS A 711 57.59 -2.94 12.53
N LEU A 712 57.40 -1.67 12.87
CA LEU A 712 56.26 -1.20 13.67
C LEU A 712 54.92 -1.49 12.97
N ILE A 713 54.84 -1.32 11.65
CA ILE A 713 53.59 -1.46 10.89
C ILE A 713 52.94 -2.85 11.09
N PRO A 714 53.60 -4.00 10.80
CA PRO A 714 53.03 -5.32 11.04
C PRO A 714 52.70 -5.60 12.52
N THR A 715 53.51 -5.09 13.46
CA THR A 715 53.30 -5.32 14.90
C THR A 715 52.06 -4.58 15.41
N THR A 716 51.79 -3.39 14.90
CA THR A 716 50.56 -2.64 15.21
C THR A 716 49.32 -3.32 14.59
N PHE A 717 49.44 -3.88 13.38
CA PHE A 717 48.36 -4.68 12.78
C PHE A 717 48.04 -5.96 13.57
N ALA A 718 49.04 -6.66 14.08
CA ALA A 718 48.84 -7.86 14.91
C ALA A 718 48.13 -7.57 16.25
N LEU A 719 48.41 -6.42 16.87
CA LEU A 719 47.77 -5.96 18.11
C LEU A 719 46.29 -5.57 17.91
N ILE A 720 45.92 -5.08 16.73
CA ILE A 720 44.53 -4.72 16.40
C ILE A 720 43.69 -5.99 16.15
N TYR A 721 44.26 -7.00 15.48
CA TYR A 721 43.58 -8.27 15.22
C TYR A 721 43.32 -9.10 16.50
N PHE A 722 44.23 -9.07 17.48
CA PHE A 722 44.10 -9.85 18.73
C PHE A 722 43.04 -9.32 19.70
N ASN A 723 42.55 -8.09 19.53
CA ASN A 723 41.48 -7.51 20.36
C ASN A 723 40.07 -7.67 19.77
N GLN A 724 39.93 -8.33 18.62
CA GLN A 724 38.64 -8.58 17.95
C GLN A 724 38.16 -10.04 18.05
N SER A 725 38.89 -10.94 18.72
CA SER A 725 38.51 -12.33 18.97
C SER A 725 37.77 -12.53 20.29
#